data_AF-A0A925CGA0-F1
#
_entry.id   AF-A0A925CGA0-F1
#
_cell.length_a   1.000
_cell.length_b   1.000
_cell.length_c   1.000
_cell.angle_alpha   90.00
_cell.angle_beta   90.00
_cell.angle_gamma   90.00
#
_symmetry.space_group_name_H-M   'P 1'
#
loop_
_entity.id
_entity.type
_entity.pdbx_description
1 polymer ?
#
loop_
_entity_poly.entity_id
_entity_poly.type
_entity_poly.pdbx_seq_one_letter_code
_entity_poly.pdbx_strand_id
1 'polypeptide(L)'
;MDLNQRLNVTKIGTGSVSENSLSRRTFLKVSAAAGGGLLLSFILPRTISSRETAGATTVFVPNAFIRIGRGGCVTLIMPYVEMGQGTYTSIPMLIAEELEVDLTQVTLEAAPPDERHYANSIFQIQATGGSTSVRAAWEPLRLAGATARMMLVSAAAQNWKVDPTACHAEKGEVIHATSGRRLKYGALVDTVAMLPIPDRVVLKAHENFTLIGTSAKRLDTPDKVNGKAQFSIDVMIPGMKIATVAACPVFGGRLVGVDDSNAKRIKGVHQVVLLDNAVAVIADHMWAAKQGLAALDIQWDEGPNATLSSAEIIRQLETALLKPGVIARKDGDVAKAMAGAAMKIEALYQMPFLAHATMEPLSCTVHVRKNGCDVWVGSQVLARAQATAAEVTGLPLEKILVHNQLLGGGFGRRLEVDFITQAVQIAKQVDGPVKVIWTREEDIQHDIYRPYYYDRMVAGLDKSGMPVAWSHRSAGSSIYARWHPPAFKDGLDPDVLEGAAEPPPPYALPNMLVEYVRQEPPGIPTGFWRGVGPTHNVFVVESFIDELAAAAKKDPVEYRRALLGTSPRAKAVLELAAEKAGWGQPLPEGRGRGVSVQFVFGSYVAQVAEVQVDKNGEVRVTRVVCAVDCGVVVNPDTVKAQMEGGIMFGLAAALFSEITVKNGRVEQSNFNDYRMLRINEAPAIDVYLVKSGEAPGGIGEPGTSALAPALTNAIFAATGTRIRKLPVNRVELRSAKL
;
A
#
# COMPACT_ATOMS: atom_id res chain seq x y z
N MET A 1 63.83 6.83 26.34
CA MET A 1 63.14 5.68 25.69
C MET A 1 61.66 6.01 25.72
N ASP A 2 61.27 7.04 24.96
CA ASP A 2 60.68 6.97 23.60
C ASP A 2 59.27 6.37 23.61
N LEU A 3 58.21 7.18 23.64
CA LEU A 3 57.53 7.91 22.55
C LEU A 3 56.66 7.04 21.62
N ASN A 4 55.38 7.44 21.57
CA ASN A 4 54.41 7.32 20.48
C ASN A 4 53.81 5.95 20.11
N GLN A 5 52.53 5.75 20.48
CA GLN A 5 51.53 5.22 19.54
C GLN A 5 50.17 5.90 19.73
N ARG A 6 49.85 6.78 18.78
CA ARG A 6 48.54 7.40 18.50
C ARG A 6 47.98 6.76 17.22
N LEU A 7 46.65 6.63 17.18
CA LEU A 7 45.72 6.88 16.06
C LEU A 7 46.06 6.37 14.64
N ASN A 8 45.16 5.55 14.08
CA ASN A 8 44.75 5.50 12.66
C ASN A 8 43.37 4.80 12.65
N VAL A 9 42.20 5.46 12.54
CA VAL A 9 41.61 6.11 11.35
C VAL A 9 41.87 5.35 10.06
N THR A 10 41.04 4.34 9.77
CA THR A 10 40.95 3.77 8.43
C THR A 10 39.90 4.55 7.64
N LYS A 11 40.38 5.43 6.77
CA LYS A 11 39.59 6.01 5.67
C LYS A 11 39.00 4.89 4.82
N ILE A 12 37.71 4.97 4.52
CA ILE A 12 37.10 4.22 3.42
C ILE A 12 37.70 4.78 2.13
N GLY A 13 38.62 4.01 1.54
CA GLY A 13 39.16 4.29 0.22
C GLY A 13 38.12 4.01 -0.86
N THR A 14 38.08 4.90 -1.84
CA THR A 14 37.42 4.73 -3.14
C THR A 14 37.95 3.47 -3.82
N GLY A 15 37.25 2.35 -3.66
CA GLY A 15 37.53 1.08 -4.32
C GLY A 15 36.77 0.97 -5.63
N SER A 16 37.50 0.82 -6.72
CA SER A 16 37.02 0.51 -8.07
C SER A 16 36.04 -0.66 -8.06
N VAL A 17 34.90 -0.47 -8.73
CA VAL A 17 33.94 -1.52 -9.10
C VAL A 17 34.69 -2.63 -9.84
N SER A 18 34.84 -3.80 -9.23
CA SER A 18 35.21 -5.00 -9.97
C SER A 18 33.93 -5.60 -10.56
N GLU A 19 33.86 -5.60 -11.89
CA GLU A 19 32.83 -6.26 -12.68
C GLU A 19 32.87 -7.78 -12.45
N ASN A 20 32.06 -8.28 -11.52
CA ASN A 20 31.66 -9.68 -11.56
C ASN A 20 30.46 -9.82 -12.50
N SER A 21 30.75 -10.02 -13.78
CA SER A 21 29.78 -10.34 -14.83
C SER A 21 29.28 -11.79 -14.68
N LEU A 22 28.33 -11.99 -13.78
CA LEU A 22 27.40 -13.11 -13.91
C LEU A 22 26.67 -12.96 -15.25
N SER A 23 26.83 -13.91 -16.17
CA SER A 23 26.29 -13.78 -17.52
C SER A 23 24.77 -13.59 -17.46
N ARG A 24 24.28 -12.48 -18.01
CA ARG A 24 22.86 -12.09 -18.12
C ARG A 24 22.00 -13.06 -18.95
N ARG A 25 22.60 -14.13 -19.50
CA ARG A 25 21.95 -15.15 -20.34
C ARG A 25 20.84 -15.95 -19.65
N THR A 26 20.73 -15.92 -18.32
CA THR A 26 19.67 -16.66 -17.60
C THR A 26 18.37 -15.83 -17.43
N PHE A 27 18.31 -14.58 -17.91
CA PHE A 27 17.31 -13.60 -17.47
C PHE A 27 16.14 -13.36 -18.44
N LEU A 28 16.32 -13.53 -19.75
CA LEU A 28 15.31 -13.21 -20.77
C LEU A 28 15.10 -14.39 -21.73
N LYS A 29 13.83 -14.72 -22.05
CA LYS A 29 13.48 -15.73 -23.06
C LYS A 29 12.51 -15.14 -24.08
N VAL A 30 12.80 -15.40 -25.35
CA VAL A 30 11.94 -15.06 -26.50
C VAL A 30 11.42 -16.34 -27.14
N SER A 31 10.15 -16.35 -27.54
CA SER A 31 9.52 -17.52 -28.14
C SER A 31 8.31 -17.15 -28.99
N ALA A 32 7.91 -18.05 -29.87
CA ALA A 32 6.62 -17.98 -30.55
C ALA A 32 5.50 -18.53 -29.64
N ALA A 33 4.45 -17.75 -29.40
CA ALA A 33 3.26 -18.20 -28.67
C ALA A 33 2.51 -19.30 -29.45
N ALA A 34 1.87 -20.22 -28.74
CA ALA A 34 0.98 -21.24 -29.34
C ALA A 34 -0.18 -20.65 -30.17
N GLY A 35 -0.47 -19.35 -30.03
CA GLY A 35 -1.43 -18.58 -30.85
C GLY A 35 -0.82 -17.69 -31.94
N GLY A 36 0.48 -17.81 -32.26
CA GLY A 36 1.10 -17.08 -33.38
C GLY A 36 1.53 -15.64 -33.10
N GLY A 37 2.31 -15.41 -32.03
CA GLY A 37 2.80 -14.08 -31.63
C GLY A 37 4.19 -14.12 -30.98
N LEU A 38 4.83 -12.96 -30.79
CA LEU A 38 6.11 -12.80 -30.08
C LEU A 38 5.85 -12.72 -28.57
N LEU A 39 6.55 -13.52 -27.78
CA LEU A 39 6.53 -13.48 -26.31
C LEU A 39 7.89 -13.07 -25.76
N LEU A 40 7.90 -12.10 -24.83
CA LEU A 40 9.08 -11.69 -24.08
C LEU A 40 8.87 -11.93 -22.58
N SER A 41 9.54 -12.94 -22.05
CA SER A 41 9.57 -13.27 -20.62
C SER A 41 10.87 -12.80 -19.99
N PHE A 42 10.76 -12.23 -18.79
CA PHE A 42 11.88 -11.98 -17.90
C PHE A 42 11.54 -12.43 -16.48
N ILE A 43 12.54 -12.86 -15.72
CA ILE A 43 12.39 -13.21 -14.30
C ILE A 43 12.90 -12.03 -13.50
N LEU A 44 12.10 -11.39 -12.65
CA LEU A 44 12.61 -10.32 -11.77
C LEU A 44 13.72 -10.89 -10.87
N PRO A 45 14.86 -10.18 -10.65
CA PRO A 45 15.94 -10.68 -9.82
C PRO A 45 15.42 -11.00 -8.41
N ARG A 46 15.45 -12.28 -8.03
CA ARG A 46 15.29 -12.72 -6.65
C ARG A 46 16.65 -12.55 -5.97
N THR A 47 16.71 -12.02 -4.75
CA THR A 47 17.92 -12.17 -3.92
C THR A 47 18.04 -13.65 -3.54
N ILE A 48 18.77 -14.42 -4.35
CA ILE A 48 18.93 -15.87 -4.16
C ILE A 48 19.92 -16.10 -3.01
N SER A 49 19.43 -16.65 -1.89
CA SER A 49 20.28 -17.42 -0.98
C SER A 49 20.75 -18.67 -1.72
N SER A 50 22.06 -18.85 -1.82
CA SER A 50 22.72 -19.81 -2.70
C SER A 50 22.44 -21.27 -2.32
N ARG A 51 21.54 -21.94 -3.06
CA ARG A 51 21.59 -23.39 -3.35
C ARG A 51 20.43 -23.79 -4.27
N GLU A 52 20.67 -23.84 -5.58
CA GLU A 52 19.93 -24.75 -6.46
C GLU A 52 20.89 -25.39 -7.46
N THR A 53 20.81 -26.72 -7.53
CA THR A 53 21.64 -27.62 -8.31
C THR A 53 21.26 -27.61 -9.79
N ALA A 54 22.27 -27.63 -10.66
CA ALA A 54 22.13 -27.72 -12.10
C ALA A 54 21.60 -29.10 -12.51
N GLY A 55 20.41 -29.14 -13.12
CA GLY A 55 19.88 -30.39 -13.70
C GLY A 55 18.36 -30.43 -13.85
N ALA A 56 17.77 -29.53 -14.62
CA ALA A 56 16.40 -29.70 -15.12
C ALA A 56 16.27 -29.11 -16.53
N THR A 57 15.91 -29.96 -17.49
CA THR A 57 15.48 -29.59 -18.83
C THR A 57 14.26 -28.65 -18.72
N THR A 58 14.47 -27.36 -18.99
CA THR A 58 13.40 -26.36 -18.84
C THR A 58 12.38 -26.46 -19.98
N VAL A 59 11.22 -27.03 -19.67
CA VAL A 59 9.99 -26.91 -20.46
C VAL A 59 9.68 -25.42 -20.65
N PHE A 60 9.30 -25.05 -21.87
CA PHE A 60 8.82 -23.72 -22.23
C PHE A 60 7.49 -23.42 -21.52
N VAL A 61 7.42 -22.35 -20.71
CA VAL A 61 6.20 -21.93 -19.98
C VAL A 61 5.84 -20.49 -20.40
N PRO A 62 4.60 -20.21 -20.84
CA PRO A 62 4.20 -18.92 -21.40
C PRO A 62 3.87 -17.88 -20.32
N ASN A 63 4.88 -17.36 -19.62
CA ASN A 63 4.73 -16.26 -18.65
C ASN A 63 5.53 -15.04 -19.10
N ALA A 64 5.08 -14.42 -20.20
CA ALA A 64 5.67 -13.20 -20.73
C ALA A 64 4.97 -11.99 -20.12
N PHE A 65 5.71 -10.96 -19.70
CA PHE A 65 5.08 -9.68 -19.34
C PHE A 65 4.58 -8.96 -20.60
N ILE A 66 5.18 -9.23 -21.76
CA ILE A 66 4.84 -8.57 -23.03
C ILE A 66 4.57 -9.61 -24.10
N ARG A 67 3.42 -9.47 -24.78
CA ARG A 67 3.04 -10.23 -25.97
C ARG A 67 2.77 -9.28 -27.12
N ILE A 68 3.38 -9.51 -28.28
CA ILE A 68 3.08 -8.77 -29.52
C ILE A 68 2.51 -9.75 -30.53
N GLY A 69 1.23 -9.59 -30.86
CA GLY A 69 0.57 -10.42 -31.86
C GLY A 69 0.97 -10.05 -33.28
N ARG A 70 0.80 -10.97 -34.25
CA ARG A 70 0.99 -10.68 -35.69
C ARG A 70 0.10 -9.54 -36.22
N GLY A 71 -1.02 -9.26 -35.55
CA GLY A 71 -1.86 -8.09 -35.82
C GLY A 71 -1.31 -6.76 -35.28
N GLY A 72 -0.16 -6.78 -34.59
CA GLY A 72 0.46 -5.59 -33.97
C GLY A 72 -0.10 -5.21 -32.61
N CYS A 73 -1.07 -5.97 -32.06
CA CYS A 73 -1.60 -5.75 -30.72
C CYS A 73 -0.54 -6.08 -29.66
N VAL A 74 -0.29 -5.14 -28.74
CA VAL A 74 0.61 -5.30 -27.60
C VAL A 74 -0.23 -5.65 -26.38
N THR A 75 -0.02 -6.82 -25.78
CA THR A 75 -0.62 -7.19 -24.49
C THR A 75 0.43 -7.12 -23.40
N LEU A 76 0.11 -6.42 -22.31
CA LEU A 76 0.85 -6.45 -21.05
C LEU A 76 0.13 -7.39 -20.07
N ILE A 77 0.83 -8.44 -19.63
CA ILE A 77 0.36 -9.29 -18.53
C ILE A 77 0.63 -8.54 -17.22
N MET A 78 -0.44 -8.13 -16.56
CA MET A 78 -0.44 -7.19 -15.45
C MET A 78 -0.35 -7.93 -14.10
N PRO A 79 0.80 -7.89 -13.40
CA PRO A 79 0.99 -8.60 -12.14
C PRO A 79 0.37 -7.87 -10.94
N TYR A 80 -0.05 -6.62 -11.13
CA TYR A 80 -0.65 -5.78 -10.10
C TYR A 80 -2.17 -5.69 -10.30
N VAL A 81 -2.90 -5.24 -9.29
CA VAL A 81 -4.36 -5.10 -9.39
C VAL A 81 -4.80 -3.65 -9.24
N GLU A 82 -5.77 -3.22 -10.04
CA GLU A 82 -6.32 -1.88 -9.99
C GLU A 82 -7.41 -1.73 -8.93
N MET A 83 -7.22 -0.78 -8.02
CA MET A 83 -8.18 -0.45 -6.95
C MET A 83 -8.41 1.07 -6.81
N GLY A 84 -8.10 1.85 -7.86
CA GLY A 84 -8.26 3.31 -7.91
C GLY A 84 -6.95 4.09 -8.04
N GLN A 85 -5.80 3.46 -7.87
CA GLN A 85 -4.48 4.08 -7.88
C GLN A 85 -3.86 4.34 -9.26
N GLY A 86 -4.48 3.88 -10.36
CA GLY A 86 -4.04 4.19 -11.72
C GLY A 86 -2.85 3.35 -12.22
N THR A 87 -2.56 2.23 -11.57
CA THR A 87 -1.54 1.27 -12.02
C THR A 87 -1.83 0.73 -13.41
N TYR A 88 -3.10 0.54 -13.78
CA TYR A 88 -3.51 0.10 -15.12
C TYR A 88 -3.30 1.17 -16.20
N THR A 89 -2.73 2.33 -15.86
CA THR A 89 -2.32 3.35 -16.84
C THR A 89 -0.83 3.64 -16.72
N SER A 90 -0.34 3.91 -15.51
CA SER A 90 1.07 4.26 -15.28
C SER A 90 2.02 3.13 -15.63
N ILE A 91 1.66 1.86 -15.39
CA ILE A 91 2.53 0.73 -15.71
C ILE A 91 2.61 0.48 -17.23
N PRO A 92 1.48 0.48 -17.98
CA PRO A 92 1.51 0.51 -19.44
C PRO A 92 2.30 1.67 -20.05
N MET A 93 2.36 2.83 -19.42
CA MET A 93 3.18 3.95 -19.92
C MET A 93 4.68 3.60 -19.96
N LEU A 94 5.17 2.81 -19.00
CA LEU A 94 6.59 2.42 -18.93
C LEU A 94 7.03 1.60 -20.15
N ILE A 95 6.20 0.63 -20.52
CA ILE A 95 6.44 -0.21 -21.69
C ILE A 95 6.16 0.57 -22.98
N ALA A 96 5.08 1.35 -23.06
CA ALA A 96 4.72 2.07 -24.26
C ALA A 96 5.78 3.12 -24.66
N GLU A 97 6.34 3.82 -23.68
CA GLU A 97 7.44 4.77 -23.86
C GLU A 97 8.66 4.12 -24.51
N GLU A 98 9.09 2.96 -24.00
CA GLU A 98 10.27 2.28 -24.52
C GLU A 98 9.99 1.48 -25.78
N LEU A 99 8.75 1.02 -25.98
CA LEU A 99 8.37 0.28 -27.17
C LEU A 99 8.01 1.19 -28.35
N GLU A 100 7.96 2.52 -28.15
CA GLU A 100 7.55 3.51 -29.16
C GLU A 100 6.16 3.19 -29.74
N VAL A 101 5.18 2.93 -28.86
CA VAL A 101 3.77 2.70 -29.22
C VAL A 101 2.87 3.70 -28.52
N ASP A 102 1.71 4.00 -29.11
CA ASP A 102 0.68 4.77 -28.43
C ASP A 102 0.13 3.96 -27.25
N LEU A 103 -0.18 4.64 -26.14
CA LEU A 103 -0.70 3.99 -24.93
C LEU A 103 -1.98 3.17 -25.19
N THR A 104 -2.82 3.62 -26.12
CA THR A 104 -4.06 2.95 -26.52
C THR A 104 -3.84 1.65 -27.31
N GLN A 105 -2.62 1.40 -27.78
CA GLN A 105 -2.24 0.14 -28.43
C GLN A 105 -1.88 -0.97 -27.43
N VAL A 106 -1.79 -0.65 -26.14
CA VAL A 106 -1.49 -1.61 -25.07
C VAL A 106 -2.80 -2.11 -24.45
N THR A 107 -3.05 -3.41 -24.59
CA THR A 107 -4.13 -4.13 -23.91
C THR A 107 -3.60 -4.77 -22.63
N LEU A 108 -4.42 -4.82 -21.58
CA LEU A 108 -4.06 -5.45 -20.32
C LEU A 108 -4.75 -6.79 -20.15
N GLU A 109 -4.02 -7.76 -19.62
CA GLU A 109 -4.52 -9.06 -19.20
C GLU A 109 -4.00 -9.31 -17.77
N ALA A 110 -4.85 -9.68 -16.83
CA ALA A 110 -4.41 -9.92 -15.46
C ALA A 110 -3.46 -11.12 -15.42
N ALA A 111 -2.37 -11.02 -14.67
CA ALA A 111 -1.47 -12.14 -14.47
C ALA A 111 -2.17 -13.26 -13.68
N PRO A 112 -1.93 -14.54 -14.03
CA PRO A 112 -2.39 -15.65 -13.21
C PRO A 112 -1.65 -15.68 -11.85
N PRO A 113 -2.17 -16.43 -10.88
CA PRO A 113 -1.43 -16.77 -9.66
C PRO A 113 -0.11 -17.49 -9.98
N ASP A 114 1.03 -16.80 -9.88
CA ASP A 114 2.37 -17.33 -10.11
C ASP A 114 3.44 -16.39 -9.53
N GLU A 115 3.83 -16.62 -8.29
CA GLU A 115 4.87 -15.81 -7.63
C GLU A 115 6.25 -15.97 -8.24
N ARG A 116 6.52 -17.09 -8.92
CA ARG A 116 7.82 -17.31 -9.55
C ARG A 116 8.07 -16.31 -10.67
N HIS A 117 7.02 -15.92 -11.40
CA HIS A 117 7.14 -15.02 -12.54
C HIS A 117 6.62 -13.61 -12.27
N TYR A 118 5.60 -13.46 -11.41
CA TYR A 118 4.90 -12.20 -11.18
C TYR A 118 5.09 -11.63 -9.77
N ALA A 119 6.05 -12.15 -8.99
CA ALA A 119 6.40 -11.54 -7.71
C ALA A 119 6.86 -10.09 -7.87
N ASN A 120 6.38 -9.25 -6.97
CA ASN A 120 6.88 -7.90 -6.78
C ASN A 120 8.35 -7.97 -6.33
N SER A 121 9.26 -7.29 -7.01
CA SER A 121 10.71 -7.35 -6.73
C SER A 121 11.10 -6.73 -5.37
N ILE A 122 10.22 -5.98 -4.72
CA ILE A 122 10.47 -5.43 -3.38
C ILE A 122 10.02 -6.42 -2.30
N PHE A 123 8.86 -7.05 -2.46
CA PHE A 123 8.31 -7.98 -1.47
C PHE A 123 8.62 -9.46 -1.70
N GLN A 124 9.05 -9.81 -2.92
CA GLN A 124 9.33 -11.18 -3.36
C GLN A 124 8.10 -12.12 -3.36
N ILE A 125 6.89 -11.53 -3.41
CA ILE A 125 5.59 -12.21 -3.50
C ILE A 125 4.70 -11.51 -4.54
N GLN A 126 3.71 -12.20 -5.12
CA GLN A 126 2.78 -11.59 -6.07
C GLN A 126 1.72 -10.77 -5.31
N ALA A 127 2.07 -9.51 -5.04
CA ALA A 127 1.23 -8.61 -4.26
C ALA A 127 1.23 -7.16 -4.78
N THR A 128 0.11 -6.47 -4.58
CA THR A 128 -0.03 -5.01 -4.79
C THR A 128 -0.21 -4.30 -3.45
N GLY A 129 0.76 -3.50 -3.00
CA GLY A 129 0.72 -2.78 -1.70
C GLY A 129 2.03 -2.02 -1.41
N GLY A 130 2.12 -1.32 -0.27
CA GLY A 130 3.34 -0.58 0.18
C GLY A 130 3.91 0.42 -0.82
N SER A 131 3.04 0.96 -1.69
CA SER A 131 3.39 1.84 -2.81
C SER A 131 4.53 1.31 -3.69
N THR A 132 4.60 0.01 -3.87
CA THR A 132 5.71 -0.66 -4.57
C THR A 132 5.52 -0.82 -6.07
N SER A 133 4.29 -0.78 -6.61
CA SER A 133 4.02 -1.21 -7.99
C SER A 133 4.86 -0.48 -9.04
N VAL A 134 4.88 0.86 -9.05
CA VAL A 134 5.71 1.63 -9.99
C VAL A 134 7.20 1.45 -9.69
N ARG A 135 7.60 1.45 -8.42
CA ARG A 135 9.00 1.28 -7.99
C ARG A 135 9.58 -0.05 -8.49
N ALA A 136 8.84 -1.14 -8.31
CA ALA A 136 9.22 -2.48 -8.72
C ALA A 136 9.15 -2.68 -10.24
N ALA A 137 8.26 -1.97 -10.92
CA ALA A 137 8.06 -2.07 -12.37
C ALA A 137 8.96 -1.13 -13.19
N TRP A 138 9.47 -0.05 -12.60
CA TRP A 138 10.15 1.07 -13.28
C TRP A 138 11.22 0.61 -14.26
N GLU A 139 12.27 -0.02 -13.75
CA GLU A 139 13.38 -0.46 -14.56
C GLU A 139 13.07 -1.73 -15.36
N PRO A 140 12.46 -2.79 -14.75
CA PRO A 140 12.23 -4.04 -15.48
C PRO A 140 11.33 -3.91 -16.70
N LEU A 141 10.22 -3.17 -16.62
CA LEU A 141 9.32 -3.02 -17.77
C LEU A 141 9.90 -2.10 -18.85
N ARG A 142 10.67 -1.09 -18.46
CA ARG A 142 11.39 -0.26 -19.42
C ARG A 142 12.44 -1.06 -20.18
N LEU A 143 13.21 -1.90 -19.49
CA LEU A 143 14.19 -2.80 -20.11
C LEU A 143 13.51 -3.78 -21.08
N ALA A 144 12.35 -4.32 -20.70
CA ALA A 144 11.58 -5.22 -21.54
C ALA A 144 11.07 -4.51 -22.81
N GLY A 145 10.51 -3.30 -22.69
CA GLY A 145 10.09 -2.49 -23.84
C GLY A 145 11.25 -2.13 -24.77
N ALA A 146 12.40 -1.71 -24.20
CA ALA A 146 13.58 -1.35 -24.98
C ALA A 146 14.19 -2.55 -25.71
N THR A 147 14.21 -3.72 -25.07
CA THR A 147 14.67 -4.98 -25.68
C THR A 147 13.78 -5.35 -26.86
N ALA A 148 12.46 -5.31 -26.66
CA ALA A 148 11.47 -5.56 -27.72
C ALA A 148 11.68 -4.62 -28.91
N ARG A 149 11.79 -3.31 -28.66
CA ARG A 149 12.06 -2.28 -29.67
C ARG A 149 13.32 -2.59 -30.46
N MET A 150 14.43 -2.88 -29.77
CA MET A 150 15.71 -3.18 -30.42
C MET A 150 15.63 -4.41 -31.32
N MET A 151 14.99 -5.49 -30.85
CA MET A 151 14.80 -6.70 -31.66
C MET A 151 13.90 -6.45 -32.88
N LEU A 152 12.83 -5.67 -32.73
CA LEU A 152 11.96 -5.26 -33.84
C LEU A 152 12.73 -4.44 -34.88
N VAL A 153 13.55 -3.49 -34.44
CA VAL A 153 14.43 -2.69 -35.32
C VAL A 153 15.41 -3.59 -36.07
N SER A 154 16.07 -4.53 -35.39
CA SER A 154 16.96 -5.51 -36.02
C SER A 154 16.24 -6.38 -37.05
N ALA A 155 15.03 -6.85 -36.75
CA ALA A 155 14.23 -7.66 -37.67
C ALA A 155 13.85 -6.88 -38.94
N ALA A 156 13.44 -5.62 -38.82
CA ALA A 156 13.14 -4.78 -39.97
C ALA A 156 14.38 -4.49 -40.81
N ALA A 157 15.51 -4.19 -40.16
CA ALA A 157 16.78 -3.96 -40.83
C ALA A 157 17.25 -5.20 -41.61
N GLN A 158 17.10 -6.40 -41.04
CA GLN A 158 17.36 -7.66 -41.72
C GLN A 158 16.46 -7.86 -42.95
N ASN A 159 15.15 -7.59 -42.82
CA ASN A 159 14.20 -7.66 -43.94
C ASN A 159 14.59 -6.72 -45.09
N TRP A 160 15.10 -5.54 -44.74
CA TRP A 160 15.48 -4.50 -45.69
C TRP A 160 16.91 -4.57 -46.18
N LYS A 161 17.74 -5.44 -45.60
CA LYS A 161 19.19 -5.56 -45.84
C LYS A 161 19.93 -4.23 -45.64
N VAL A 162 19.62 -3.53 -44.55
CA VAL A 162 20.24 -2.25 -44.17
C VAL A 162 20.83 -2.35 -42.76
N ASP A 163 21.64 -1.37 -42.38
CA ASP A 163 22.16 -1.28 -41.01
C ASP A 163 21.02 -0.95 -40.01
N PRO A 164 20.92 -1.65 -38.86
CA PRO A 164 19.92 -1.34 -37.83
C PRO A 164 19.93 0.12 -37.35
N THR A 165 21.09 0.78 -37.37
CA THR A 165 21.24 2.20 -36.98
C THR A 165 20.59 3.17 -37.98
N ALA A 166 20.31 2.72 -39.21
CA ALA A 166 19.54 3.48 -40.20
C ALA A 166 18.01 3.35 -39.99
N CYS A 167 17.59 2.56 -39.01
CA CYS A 167 16.19 2.32 -38.68
C CYS A 167 15.84 2.84 -37.29
N HIS A 168 14.61 3.32 -37.11
CA HIS A 168 14.09 3.69 -35.79
C HIS A 168 12.65 3.21 -35.63
N ALA A 169 12.22 3.09 -34.39
CA ALA A 169 10.86 2.76 -34.03
C ALA A 169 10.05 4.03 -33.79
N GLU A 170 8.80 4.05 -34.26
CA GLU A 170 7.86 5.14 -34.02
C GLU A 170 6.43 4.60 -34.19
N LYS A 171 5.54 4.87 -33.22
CA LYS A 171 4.09 4.56 -33.27
C LYS A 171 3.75 3.10 -33.67
N GLY A 172 4.51 2.14 -33.14
CA GLY A 172 4.31 0.71 -33.41
C GLY A 172 4.80 0.24 -34.78
N GLU A 173 5.64 1.04 -35.43
CA GLU A 173 6.27 0.74 -36.71
C GLU A 173 7.79 0.91 -36.59
N VAL A 174 8.53 0.15 -37.40
CA VAL A 174 9.93 0.45 -37.68
C VAL A 174 10.01 1.19 -39.00
N ILE A 175 10.82 2.24 -39.06
CA ILE A 175 11.00 3.14 -40.20
C ILE A 175 12.47 3.15 -40.60
N HIS A 176 12.78 2.93 -41.88
CA HIS A 176 14.11 3.14 -42.44
C HIS A 176 14.26 4.61 -42.83
N ALA A 177 15.11 5.37 -42.11
CA ALA A 177 15.17 6.82 -42.17
C ALA A 177 15.41 7.36 -43.58
N THR A 178 16.35 6.77 -44.34
CA THR A 178 16.73 7.27 -45.66
C THR A 178 15.69 7.00 -46.73
N SER A 179 15.01 5.85 -46.68
CA SER A 179 14.04 5.46 -47.73
C SER A 179 12.59 5.76 -47.40
N GLY A 180 12.28 6.02 -46.13
CA GLY A 180 10.90 6.15 -45.64
C GLY A 180 10.09 4.84 -45.60
N ARG A 181 10.67 3.67 -45.94
CA ARG A 181 10.01 2.36 -45.79
C ARG A 181 9.60 2.10 -44.34
N ARG A 182 8.43 1.48 -44.16
CA ARG A 182 7.82 1.20 -42.86
C ARG A 182 7.39 -0.25 -42.75
N LEU A 183 7.57 -0.86 -41.58
CA LEU A 183 7.02 -2.17 -41.23
C LEU A 183 6.36 -2.10 -39.84
N LYS A 184 5.09 -2.50 -39.76
CA LYS A 184 4.39 -2.64 -38.48
C LYS A 184 4.99 -3.77 -37.66
N TYR A 185 4.99 -3.64 -36.33
CA TYR A 185 5.56 -4.65 -35.45
C TYR A 185 5.01 -6.06 -35.67
N GLY A 186 3.72 -6.18 -35.95
CA GLY A 186 3.08 -7.47 -36.22
C GLY A 186 3.71 -8.25 -37.38
N ALA A 187 4.20 -7.55 -38.42
CA ALA A 187 4.85 -8.16 -39.57
C ALA A 187 6.31 -8.61 -39.28
N LEU A 188 6.87 -8.20 -38.15
CA LEU A 188 8.25 -8.50 -37.74
C LEU A 188 8.32 -9.63 -36.72
N VAL A 189 7.19 -9.98 -36.09
CA VAL A 189 7.09 -10.96 -34.99
C VAL A 189 7.80 -12.29 -35.30
N ASP A 190 7.56 -12.86 -36.48
CA ASP A 190 8.12 -14.16 -36.85
C ASP A 190 9.65 -14.08 -37.04
N THR A 191 10.16 -12.97 -37.60
CA THR A 191 11.60 -12.71 -37.72
C THR A 191 12.24 -12.52 -36.34
N VAL A 192 11.59 -11.75 -35.45
CA VAL A 192 12.11 -11.48 -34.10
C VAL A 192 12.29 -12.76 -33.29
N ALA A 193 11.39 -13.73 -33.42
CA ALA A 193 11.47 -15.01 -32.69
C ALA A 193 12.74 -15.83 -33.03
N MET A 194 13.40 -15.53 -34.15
CA MET A 194 14.62 -16.19 -34.59
C MET A 194 15.90 -15.39 -34.28
N LEU A 195 15.76 -14.16 -33.79
CA LEU A 195 16.90 -13.28 -33.48
C LEU A 195 17.46 -13.54 -32.07
N PRO A 196 18.78 -13.40 -31.88
CA PRO A 196 19.36 -13.38 -30.55
C PRO A 196 18.88 -12.13 -29.79
N ILE A 197 18.78 -12.27 -28.47
CA ILE A 197 18.52 -11.14 -27.57
C ILE A 197 19.76 -10.23 -27.56
N PRO A 198 19.61 -8.90 -27.68
CA PRO A 198 20.73 -7.97 -27.60
C PRO A 198 21.51 -8.08 -26.28
N ASP A 199 22.85 -8.13 -26.34
CA ASP A 199 23.71 -8.20 -25.14
C ASP A 199 23.73 -6.92 -24.31
N ARG A 200 23.47 -5.77 -24.97
CA ARG A 200 23.38 -4.45 -24.35
C ARG A 200 22.05 -3.80 -24.73
N VAL A 201 21.24 -3.48 -23.73
CA VAL A 201 19.97 -2.76 -23.88
C VAL A 201 20.17 -1.34 -23.37
N VAL A 202 19.78 -0.36 -24.18
CA VAL A 202 19.86 1.06 -23.83
C VAL A 202 18.45 1.59 -23.63
N LEU A 203 18.18 2.07 -22.41
CA LEU A 203 16.93 2.75 -22.07
C LEU A 203 16.92 4.17 -22.62
N LYS A 204 15.74 4.71 -22.91
CA LYS A 204 15.60 6.14 -23.23
C LYS A 204 16.07 7.00 -22.05
N ALA A 205 16.80 8.06 -22.36
CA ALA A 205 17.12 9.09 -21.37
C ALA A 205 15.85 9.89 -21.02
N HIS A 206 15.80 10.47 -19.83
CA HIS A 206 14.60 11.14 -19.31
C HIS A 206 14.15 12.31 -20.20
N GLU A 207 15.10 13.04 -20.76
CA GLU A 207 14.89 14.14 -21.72
C GLU A 207 14.26 13.70 -23.05
N ASN A 208 14.29 12.40 -23.36
CA ASN A 208 13.73 11.82 -24.58
C ASN A 208 12.36 11.16 -24.34
N PHE A 209 11.79 11.28 -23.13
CA PHE A 209 10.46 10.76 -22.87
C PHE A 209 9.39 11.57 -23.59
N THR A 210 8.45 10.87 -24.21
CA THR A 210 7.32 11.47 -24.93
C THR A 210 5.97 11.19 -24.26
N LEU A 211 5.90 10.14 -23.43
CA LEU A 211 4.70 9.68 -22.72
C LEU A 211 4.88 9.73 -21.20
N ILE A 212 5.98 9.21 -20.65
CA ILE A 212 6.31 9.30 -19.22
C ILE A 212 6.43 10.77 -18.83
N GLY A 213 5.76 11.17 -17.76
CA GLY A 213 5.69 12.58 -17.32
C GLY A 213 4.51 13.36 -17.90
N THR A 214 3.72 12.77 -18.81
CA THR A 214 2.48 13.38 -19.31
C THR A 214 1.28 12.97 -18.46
N SER A 215 0.25 13.83 -18.42
CA SER A 215 -1.05 13.51 -17.80
C SER A 215 -1.90 12.64 -18.73
N ALA A 216 -1.41 11.43 -19.03
CA ALA A 216 -2.14 10.49 -19.86
C ALA A 216 -3.49 10.13 -19.21
N LYS A 217 -4.56 10.10 -20.00
CA LYS A 217 -5.89 9.71 -19.54
C LYS A 217 -5.90 8.24 -19.14
N ARG A 218 -6.61 7.94 -18.06
CA ARG A 218 -6.76 6.59 -17.54
C ARG A 218 -7.42 5.65 -18.54
N LEU A 219 -6.77 4.52 -18.81
CA LEU A 219 -7.26 3.49 -19.74
C LEU A 219 -8.53 2.79 -19.24
N ASP A 220 -8.72 2.74 -17.92
CA ASP A 220 -9.82 2.05 -17.26
C ASP A 220 -11.02 2.95 -16.94
N THR A 221 -10.92 4.27 -17.15
CA THR A 221 -12.02 5.21 -16.88
C THR A 221 -13.28 4.94 -17.71
N PRO A 222 -13.21 4.70 -19.04
CA PRO A 222 -14.42 4.50 -19.85
C PRO A 222 -15.34 3.40 -19.30
N ASP A 223 -14.77 2.28 -18.86
CA ASP A 223 -15.55 1.16 -18.32
C ASP A 223 -16.08 1.43 -16.91
N LYS A 224 -15.39 2.24 -16.10
CA LYS A 224 -15.84 2.63 -14.76
C LYS A 224 -17.02 3.60 -14.80
N VAL A 225 -17.08 4.50 -15.77
CA VAL A 225 -18.14 5.53 -15.84
C VAL A 225 -19.40 5.07 -16.57
N ASN A 226 -19.36 3.94 -17.28
CA ASN A 226 -20.51 3.38 -18.01
C ASN A 226 -21.04 2.07 -17.43
N GLY A 227 -20.51 1.62 -16.29
CA GLY A 227 -20.94 0.40 -15.59
C GLY A 227 -20.45 -0.93 -16.21
N LYS A 228 -19.51 -0.91 -17.15
CA LYS A 228 -18.92 -2.14 -17.73
C LYS A 228 -17.84 -2.75 -16.84
N ALA A 229 -17.14 -1.94 -16.05
CA ALA A 229 -16.12 -2.38 -15.11
C ALA A 229 -16.67 -3.49 -14.20
N GLN A 230 -15.95 -4.61 -14.10
CA GLN A 230 -16.35 -5.75 -13.28
C GLN A 230 -15.60 -5.74 -11.95
N PHE A 231 -16.32 -5.54 -10.85
CA PHE A 231 -15.85 -5.75 -9.49
C PHE A 231 -16.25 -7.14 -8.99
N SER A 232 -15.79 -7.51 -7.79
CA SER A 232 -16.08 -8.86 -7.22
C SER A 232 -17.58 -9.06 -7.01
N ILE A 233 -18.24 -8.00 -6.57
CA ILE A 233 -19.67 -7.99 -6.29
C ILE A 233 -20.54 -8.05 -7.55
N ASP A 234 -20.00 -7.72 -8.73
CA ASP A 234 -20.74 -7.71 -10.00
C ASP A 234 -20.80 -9.09 -10.67
N VAL A 235 -19.95 -10.03 -10.25
CA VAL A 235 -19.81 -11.35 -10.88
C VAL A 235 -21.13 -12.11 -10.89
N MET A 236 -21.67 -12.46 -12.05
CA MET A 236 -22.89 -13.26 -12.17
C MET A 236 -22.60 -14.55 -12.92
N ILE A 237 -22.77 -15.69 -12.25
CA ILE A 237 -22.57 -17.02 -12.84
C ILE A 237 -23.94 -17.73 -12.98
N PRO A 238 -24.23 -18.41 -14.10
CA PRO A 238 -25.46 -19.17 -14.24
C PRO A 238 -25.67 -20.17 -13.09
N GLY A 239 -26.88 -20.19 -12.53
CA GLY A 239 -27.24 -21.05 -11.40
C GLY A 239 -26.70 -20.60 -10.04
N MET A 240 -26.00 -19.46 -9.96
CA MET A 240 -25.40 -18.96 -8.72
C MET A 240 -26.43 -18.58 -7.66
N LYS A 241 -26.15 -18.92 -6.40
CA LYS A 241 -26.88 -18.43 -5.22
C LYS A 241 -26.11 -17.29 -4.55
N ILE A 242 -26.82 -16.50 -3.74
CA ILE A 242 -26.23 -15.47 -2.89
C ILE A 242 -26.23 -15.97 -1.45
N ALA A 243 -25.11 -15.77 -0.75
CA ALA A 243 -25.01 -16.01 0.67
C ALA A 243 -24.61 -14.74 1.41
N THR A 244 -25.12 -14.59 2.62
CA THR A 244 -24.63 -13.60 3.59
C THR A 244 -24.43 -14.28 4.95
N VAL A 245 -23.59 -13.69 5.79
CA VAL A 245 -23.03 -14.37 6.95
C VAL A 245 -23.23 -13.56 8.23
N ALA A 246 -23.30 -14.26 9.36
CA ALA A 246 -23.09 -13.70 10.69
C ALA A 246 -22.01 -14.53 11.38
N ALA A 247 -20.85 -13.92 11.64
CA ALA A 247 -19.83 -14.48 12.49
C ALA A 247 -20.14 -14.23 13.97
N CYS A 248 -19.44 -14.98 14.83
CA CYS A 248 -19.53 -14.79 16.27
C CYS A 248 -19.08 -13.36 16.59
N PRO A 249 -19.92 -12.57 17.27
CA PRO A 249 -19.65 -11.15 17.50
C PRO A 249 -18.52 -10.89 18.50
N VAL A 250 -18.01 -11.94 19.16
CA VAL A 250 -16.82 -11.91 20.02
C VAL A 250 -15.69 -12.66 19.35
N PHE A 251 -14.54 -11.99 19.16
CA PHE A 251 -13.38 -12.63 18.56
C PHE A 251 -12.88 -13.82 19.38
N GLY A 252 -12.71 -14.97 18.72
CA GLY A 252 -12.33 -16.23 19.36
C GLY A 252 -13.50 -17.03 19.93
N GLY A 253 -14.73 -16.53 19.82
CA GLY A 253 -15.94 -17.29 20.11
C GLY A 253 -16.28 -18.32 19.01
N ARG A 254 -17.24 -19.20 19.32
CA ARG A 254 -17.63 -20.35 18.50
C ARG A 254 -19.14 -20.48 18.39
N LEU A 255 -19.58 -21.10 17.29
CA LEU A 255 -20.97 -21.47 17.11
C LEU A 255 -21.30 -22.73 17.93
N VAL A 256 -22.36 -22.68 18.74
CA VAL A 256 -22.85 -23.83 19.51
C VAL A 256 -24.02 -24.50 18.80
N GLY A 257 -24.94 -23.70 18.27
CA GLY A 257 -26.13 -24.20 17.58
C GLY A 257 -26.95 -23.08 16.95
N VAL A 258 -27.86 -23.48 16.06
CA VAL A 258 -28.79 -22.58 15.36
C VAL A 258 -30.15 -23.23 15.27
N ASP A 259 -31.22 -22.52 15.64
CA ASP A 259 -32.57 -22.82 15.17
C ASP A 259 -32.84 -22.03 13.89
N ASP A 260 -32.96 -22.76 12.78
CA ASP A 260 -33.17 -22.23 11.43
C ASP A 260 -34.62 -22.39 10.92
N SER A 261 -35.54 -22.82 11.79
CA SER A 261 -36.92 -23.16 11.40
C SER A 261 -37.68 -21.98 10.80
N ASN A 262 -37.48 -20.76 11.32
CA ASN A 262 -38.07 -19.54 10.77
C ASN A 262 -37.41 -19.11 9.46
N ALA A 263 -36.08 -19.23 9.36
CA ALA A 263 -35.35 -18.88 8.14
C ALA A 263 -35.77 -19.76 6.95
N LYS A 264 -35.95 -21.08 7.17
CA LYS A 264 -36.41 -22.03 6.14
C LYS A 264 -37.82 -21.75 5.60
N ARG A 265 -38.64 -20.97 6.30
CA ARG A 265 -39.97 -20.58 5.85
C ARG A 265 -39.95 -19.36 4.92
N ILE A 266 -38.84 -18.64 4.85
CA ILE A 266 -38.71 -17.45 4.01
C ILE A 266 -38.52 -17.87 2.56
N LYS A 267 -39.41 -17.38 1.69
CA LYS A 267 -39.35 -17.69 0.26
C LYS A 267 -38.01 -17.26 -0.32
N GLY A 268 -37.34 -18.19 -1.00
CA GLY A 268 -36.05 -17.98 -1.65
C GLY A 268 -34.84 -18.31 -0.77
N VAL A 269 -35.03 -18.64 0.50
CA VAL A 269 -33.98 -19.27 1.33
C VAL A 269 -33.90 -20.75 0.96
N HIS A 270 -32.69 -21.24 0.70
CA HIS A 270 -32.43 -22.62 0.28
C HIS A 270 -31.74 -23.43 1.37
N GLN A 271 -30.78 -22.82 2.05
CA GLN A 271 -29.91 -23.54 2.98
C GLN A 271 -29.35 -22.61 4.05
N VAL A 272 -29.13 -23.16 5.24
CA VAL A 272 -28.31 -22.56 6.29
C VAL A 272 -27.05 -23.41 6.43
N VAL A 273 -25.89 -22.78 6.29
CA VAL A 273 -24.57 -23.43 6.39
C VAL A 273 -23.92 -22.99 7.69
N LEU A 274 -23.41 -23.96 8.44
CA LEU A 274 -22.73 -23.73 9.72
C LEU A 274 -21.21 -23.84 9.52
N LEU A 275 -20.48 -22.92 10.13
CA LEU A 275 -19.03 -22.94 10.29
C LEU A 275 -18.69 -22.92 11.79
N ASP A 276 -17.43 -23.14 12.14
CA ASP A 276 -16.98 -23.19 13.54
C ASP A 276 -17.30 -21.93 14.35
N ASN A 277 -17.29 -20.76 13.71
CA ASN A 277 -17.51 -19.47 14.34
C ASN A 277 -18.50 -18.59 13.57
N ALA A 278 -19.26 -19.13 12.61
CA ALA A 278 -20.16 -18.34 11.78
C ALA A 278 -21.32 -19.17 11.24
N VAL A 279 -22.39 -18.49 10.84
CA VAL A 279 -23.51 -19.07 10.10
C VAL A 279 -23.73 -18.28 8.81
N ALA A 280 -24.06 -18.98 7.73
CA ALA A 280 -24.37 -18.39 6.43
C ALA A 280 -25.76 -18.80 5.96
N VAL A 281 -26.50 -17.87 5.36
CA VAL A 281 -27.80 -18.15 4.73
C VAL A 281 -27.66 -18.04 3.22
N ILE A 282 -27.96 -19.13 2.51
CA ILE A 282 -27.91 -19.24 1.05
C ILE A 282 -29.31 -19.03 0.50
N ALA A 283 -29.45 -18.10 -0.45
CA ALA A 283 -30.72 -17.72 -1.03
C ALA A 283 -30.63 -17.39 -2.52
N ASP A 284 -31.78 -17.20 -3.17
CA ASP A 284 -31.88 -16.75 -4.58
C ASP A 284 -31.29 -15.35 -4.82
N HIS A 285 -31.37 -14.48 -3.81
CA HIS A 285 -30.88 -13.11 -3.89
C HIS A 285 -30.58 -12.55 -2.49
N MET A 286 -29.83 -11.45 -2.44
CA MET A 286 -29.36 -10.85 -1.18
C MET A 286 -30.49 -10.53 -0.19
N TRP A 287 -31.63 -10.04 -0.66
CA TRP A 287 -32.76 -9.72 0.24
C TRP A 287 -33.27 -10.94 1.02
N ALA A 288 -33.51 -12.08 0.35
CA ALA A 288 -33.95 -13.30 1.01
C ALA A 288 -32.86 -13.85 1.95
N ALA A 289 -31.58 -13.77 1.56
CA ALA A 289 -30.47 -14.16 2.43
C ALA A 289 -30.44 -13.34 3.72
N LYS A 290 -30.59 -12.01 3.63
CA LYS A 290 -30.65 -11.11 4.80
C LYS A 290 -31.86 -11.37 5.68
N GLN A 291 -33.04 -11.58 5.09
CA GLN A 291 -34.24 -11.91 5.86
C GLN A 291 -34.09 -13.26 6.57
N GLY A 292 -33.51 -14.26 5.90
CA GLY A 292 -33.21 -15.56 6.50
C GLY A 292 -32.23 -15.44 7.65
N LEU A 293 -31.12 -14.69 7.48
CA LEU A 293 -30.12 -14.51 8.52
C LEU A 293 -30.72 -13.82 9.77
N ALA A 294 -31.56 -12.81 9.57
CA ALA A 294 -32.25 -12.11 10.65
C ALA A 294 -33.30 -12.98 11.37
N ALA A 295 -33.74 -14.08 10.78
CA ALA A 295 -34.72 -15.00 11.35
C ALA A 295 -34.10 -16.20 12.09
N LEU A 296 -32.78 -16.32 12.11
CA LEU A 296 -32.07 -17.35 12.87
C LEU A 296 -32.05 -17.02 14.36
N ASP A 297 -32.22 -18.03 15.20
CA ASP A 297 -31.83 -17.98 16.60
C ASP A 297 -30.46 -18.66 16.75
N ILE A 298 -29.42 -17.87 17.00
CA ILE A 298 -28.03 -18.32 16.99
C ILE A 298 -27.49 -18.33 18.41
N GLN A 299 -26.96 -19.47 18.81
CA GLN A 299 -26.34 -19.68 20.12
C GLN A 299 -24.82 -19.67 19.99
N TRP A 300 -24.18 -18.72 20.66
CA TRP A 300 -22.73 -18.53 20.66
C TRP A 300 -22.11 -18.95 21.99
N ASP A 301 -20.94 -19.57 21.93
CA ASP A 301 -19.98 -19.55 23.02
C ASP A 301 -19.04 -18.36 22.74
N GLU A 302 -19.16 -17.30 23.54
CA GLU A 302 -18.38 -16.07 23.34
C GLU A 302 -16.89 -16.24 23.71
N GLY A 303 -16.50 -17.36 24.32
CA GLY A 303 -15.12 -17.70 24.58
C GLY A 303 -14.40 -16.75 25.57
N PRO A 304 -13.06 -16.79 25.62
CA PRO A 304 -12.28 -16.12 26.66
C PRO A 304 -12.25 -14.59 26.56
N ASN A 305 -12.65 -14.01 25.42
CA ASN A 305 -12.59 -12.57 25.18
C ASN A 305 -13.93 -11.86 25.45
N ALA A 306 -14.94 -12.55 25.97
CA ALA A 306 -16.29 -12.00 26.22
C ALA A 306 -16.33 -10.77 27.14
N THR A 307 -15.28 -10.53 27.93
CA THR A 307 -15.16 -9.35 28.82
C THR A 307 -14.14 -8.32 28.34
N LEU A 308 -13.53 -8.51 27.17
CA LEU A 308 -12.50 -7.61 26.65
C LEU A 308 -13.09 -6.22 26.37
N SER A 309 -12.31 -5.17 26.63
CA SER A 309 -12.69 -3.79 26.34
C SER A 309 -11.50 -2.98 25.82
N SER A 310 -11.78 -1.90 25.07
CA SER A 310 -10.73 -0.97 24.63
C SER A 310 -9.93 -0.40 25.81
N ALA A 311 -10.57 -0.13 26.95
CA ALA A 311 -9.88 0.38 28.13
C ALA A 311 -8.82 -0.62 28.65
N GLU A 312 -9.14 -1.92 28.65
CA GLU A 312 -8.20 -2.96 29.05
C GLU A 312 -7.04 -3.12 28.05
N ILE A 313 -7.33 -3.08 26.75
CA ILE A 313 -6.30 -3.15 25.69
C ILE A 313 -5.31 -1.98 25.82
N ILE A 314 -5.83 -0.76 26.01
CA ILE A 314 -5.00 0.44 26.20
C ILE A 314 -4.12 0.32 27.43
N ARG A 315 -4.67 -0.17 28.55
CA ARG A 315 -3.91 -0.39 29.80
C ARG A 315 -2.79 -1.42 29.63
N GLN A 316 -3.03 -2.47 28.83
CA GLN A 316 -2.00 -3.47 28.51
C GLN A 316 -0.85 -2.86 27.71
N LEU A 317 -1.16 -2.04 26.70
CA LEU A 317 -0.15 -1.32 25.90
C LEU A 317 0.66 -0.33 26.74
N GLU A 318 0.00 0.45 27.59
CA GLU A 318 0.65 1.38 28.53
C GLU A 318 1.60 0.63 29.47
N THR A 319 1.15 -0.49 30.03
CA THR A 319 1.98 -1.34 30.91
C THR A 319 3.16 -1.95 30.14
N ALA A 320 2.97 -2.32 28.87
CA ALA A 320 4.01 -2.88 28.04
C ALA A 320 5.16 -1.89 27.80
N LEU A 321 4.84 -0.59 27.58
CA LEU A 321 5.84 0.46 27.38
C LEU A 321 6.76 0.71 28.58
N LEU A 322 6.37 0.30 29.79
CA LEU A 322 7.22 0.42 30.98
C LEU A 322 8.44 -0.51 30.91
N LYS A 323 8.38 -1.57 30.10
CA LYS A 323 9.46 -2.53 29.90
C LYS A 323 10.37 -2.08 28.73
N PRO A 324 11.67 -2.43 28.75
CA PRO A 324 12.53 -2.27 27.58
C PRO A 324 11.97 -3.03 26.37
N GLY A 325 12.17 -2.48 25.18
CA GLY A 325 11.76 -3.12 23.91
C GLY A 325 12.93 -3.77 23.20
N VAL A 326 12.63 -4.45 22.09
CA VAL A 326 13.65 -4.87 21.12
C VAL A 326 14.19 -3.62 20.43
N ILE A 327 15.51 -3.47 20.39
CA ILE A 327 16.16 -2.33 19.74
C ILE A 327 16.05 -2.48 18.23
N ALA A 328 15.29 -1.59 17.59
CA ALA A 328 15.17 -1.48 16.15
C ALA A 328 16.27 -0.62 15.52
N ARG A 329 16.70 0.42 16.24
CA ARG A 329 17.75 1.35 15.81
C ARG A 329 18.48 1.94 17.00
N LYS A 330 19.81 2.07 16.87
CA LYS A 330 20.65 2.72 17.87
C LYS A 330 21.81 3.47 17.20
N ASP A 331 21.68 4.79 17.16
CA ASP A 331 22.70 5.72 16.69
C ASP A 331 23.27 6.48 17.89
N GLY A 332 24.60 6.56 18.00
CA GLY A 332 25.27 7.29 19.08
C GLY A 332 25.01 6.75 20.49
N ASP A 333 25.13 7.64 21.49
CA ASP A 333 24.92 7.35 22.92
C ASP A 333 23.80 8.23 23.47
N VAL A 334 22.56 7.76 23.31
CA VAL A 334 21.34 8.45 23.75
C VAL A 334 21.35 8.70 25.26
N ALA A 335 21.83 7.76 26.06
CA ALA A 335 21.82 7.89 27.52
C ALA A 335 22.74 9.03 27.97
N LYS A 336 23.97 9.06 27.44
CA LYS A 336 24.93 10.13 27.71
C LYS A 336 24.43 11.48 27.20
N ALA A 337 23.90 11.55 25.98
CA ALA A 337 23.39 12.78 25.39
C ALA A 337 22.18 13.32 26.17
N MET A 338 21.27 12.45 26.61
CA MET A 338 20.11 12.82 27.43
C MET A 338 20.53 13.34 28.81
N ALA A 339 21.54 12.74 29.44
CA ALA A 339 22.07 13.21 30.73
C ALA A 339 22.73 14.60 30.64
N GLY A 340 23.29 14.95 29.48
CA GLY A 340 23.88 16.26 29.20
C GLY A 340 22.92 17.30 28.62
N ALA A 341 21.65 16.96 28.40
CA ALA A 341 20.67 17.86 27.80
C ALA A 341 20.33 19.03 28.73
N ALA A 342 20.16 20.23 28.16
CA ALA A 342 19.72 21.41 28.89
C ALA A 342 18.22 21.37 29.22
N MET A 343 17.43 20.66 28.42
CA MET A 343 16.01 20.46 28.62
C MET A 343 15.61 19.06 28.16
N LYS A 344 14.71 18.42 28.90
CA LYS A 344 14.12 17.12 28.54
C LYS A 344 12.64 17.31 28.25
N ILE A 345 12.19 16.81 27.10
CA ILE A 345 10.78 16.81 26.69
C ILE A 345 10.32 15.35 26.57
N GLU A 346 9.12 15.06 27.04
CA GLU A 346 8.52 13.74 27.02
C GLU A 346 7.03 13.83 26.66
N ALA A 347 6.57 12.92 25.82
CA ALA A 347 5.17 12.84 25.37
C ALA A 347 4.75 11.39 25.13
N LEU A 348 3.45 11.13 25.32
CA LEU A 348 2.80 9.86 25.01
C LEU A 348 1.80 10.07 23.87
N TYR A 349 1.81 9.18 22.88
CA TYR A 349 0.90 9.24 21.73
C TYR A 349 0.06 7.97 21.62
N GLN A 350 -1.17 8.11 21.12
CA GLN A 350 -2.11 7.01 20.95
C GLN A 350 -2.84 7.09 19.61
N MET A 351 -2.96 5.96 18.93
CA MET A 351 -3.75 5.81 17.70
C MET A 351 -4.69 4.62 17.82
N PRO A 352 -5.96 4.77 17.38
CA PRO A 352 -6.99 3.76 17.60
C PRO A 352 -6.88 2.61 16.59
N PHE A 353 -7.62 1.53 16.87
CA PHE A 353 -7.94 0.57 15.83
C PHE A 353 -8.75 1.26 14.72
N LEU A 354 -8.48 0.91 13.46
CA LEU A 354 -9.25 1.40 12.31
C LEU A 354 -9.72 0.27 11.42
N ALA A 355 -10.98 0.36 11.00
CA ALA A 355 -11.52 -0.38 9.88
C ALA A 355 -11.12 0.29 8.55
N HIS A 356 -11.01 -0.51 7.51
CA HIS A 356 -10.71 -0.08 6.15
C HIS A 356 -11.87 0.65 5.49
N ALA A 357 -13.07 0.16 5.78
CA ALA A 357 -14.34 0.68 5.30
C ALA A 357 -14.35 0.93 3.78
N THR A 358 -13.90 -0.06 2.99
CA THR A 358 -13.92 -0.03 1.51
C THR A 358 -15.32 0.28 1.00
N MET A 359 -15.47 0.89 -0.18
CA MET A 359 -16.82 1.21 -0.70
C MET A 359 -17.57 -0.06 -1.10
N GLU A 360 -16.89 -0.99 -1.76
CA GLU A 360 -17.37 -2.35 -1.99
C GLU A 360 -17.09 -3.20 -0.72
N PRO A 361 -18.12 -3.73 -0.03
CA PRO A 361 -17.92 -4.70 1.04
C PRO A 361 -17.24 -5.97 0.52
N LEU A 362 -16.70 -6.78 1.42
CA LEU A 362 -16.11 -8.05 1.01
C LEU A 362 -17.12 -8.96 0.31
N SER A 363 -16.70 -9.47 -0.82
CA SER A 363 -17.44 -10.48 -1.57
C SER A 363 -16.49 -11.44 -2.27
N CYS A 364 -16.92 -12.70 -2.38
CA CYS A 364 -16.18 -13.75 -3.06
C CYS A 364 -17.18 -14.72 -3.68
N THR A 365 -17.07 -14.96 -4.99
CA THR A 365 -17.86 -16.00 -5.67
C THR A 365 -17.02 -17.25 -5.83
N VAL A 366 -17.55 -18.39 -5.43
CA VAL A 366 -16.83 -19.67 -5.45
C VAL A 366 -17.71 -20.75 -6.07
N HIS A 367 -17.11 -21.62 -6.88
CA HIS A 367 -17.75 -22.84 -7.36
C HIS A 367 -16.81 -24.03 -7.14
N VAL A 368 -17.09 -24.83 -6.12
CA VAL A 368 -16.34 -26.05 -5.82
C VAL A 368 -16.97 -27.23 -6.55
N ARG A 369 -16.16 -28.01 -7.25
CA ARG A 369 -16.51 -29.28 -7.91
C ARG A 369 -15.53 -30.36 -7.46
N LYS A 370 -15.87 -31.63 -7.70
CA LYS A 370 -15.04 -32.78 -7.31
C LYS A 370 -13.58 -32.68 -7.79
N ASN A 371 -13.35 -32.08 -8.96
CA ASN A 371 -12.04 -32.01 -9.61
C ASN A 371 -11.58 -30.58 -9.95
N GLY A 372 -12.17 -29.55 -9.33
CA GLY A 372 -11.78 -28.17 -9.58
C GLY A 372 -12.54 -27.15 -8.74
N CYS A 373 -11.95 -25.98 -8.58
CA CYS A 373 -12.56 -24.85 -7.88
C CYS A 373 -12.31 -23.57 -8.67
N ASP A 374 -13.35 -22.80 -8.94
CA ASP A 374 -13.23 -21.43 -9.45
C ASP A 374 -13.50 -20.44 -8.32
N VAL A 375 -12.67 -19.40 -8.25
CA VAL A 375 -12.78 -18.29 -7.30
C VAL A 375 -12.76 -16.98 -8.08
N TRP A 376 -13.86 -16.24 -8.08
CA TRP A 376 -13.91 -14.88 -8.61
C TRP A 376 -13.83 -13.87 -7.47
N VAL A 377 -12.75 -13.11 -7.45
CA VAL A 377 -12.41 -12.19 -6.36
C VAL A 377 -11.50 -11.08 -6.86
N GLY A 378 -11.66 -9.87 -6.34
CA GLY A 378 -10.68 -8.80 -6.43
C GLY A 378 -9.75 -8.91 -5.23
N SER A 379 -8.50 -9.33 -5.44
CA SER A 379 -7.54 -9.55 -4.37
C SER A 379 -6.22 -8.88 -4.69
N GLN A 380 -5.56 -8.35 -3.66
CA GLN A 380 -4.21 -7.81 -3.77
C GLN A 380 -3.14 -8.91 -3.76
N VAL A 381 -3.51 -10.18 -3.47
CA VAL A 381 -2.60 -11.32 -3.24
C VAL A 381 -3.11 -12.61 -3.93
N LEU A 382 -3.15 -12.63 -5.26
CA LEU A 382 -3.76 -13.73 -6.03
C LEU A 382 -3.17 -15.11 -5.76
N ALA A 383 -1.85 -15.23 -5.65
CA ALA A 383 -1.19 -16.48 -5.32
C ALA A 383 -1.62 -17.01 -3.94
N ARG A 384 -1.75 -16.11 -2.95
CA ARG A 384 -2.25 -16.48 -1.63
C ARG A 384 -3.72 -16.88 -1.67
N ALA A 385 -4.56 -16.15 -2.41
CA ALA A 385 -5.96 -16.53 -2.61
C ALA A 385 -6.11 -17.94 -3.21
N GLN A 386 -5.29 -18.28 -4.22
CA GLN A 386 -5.26 -19.62 -4.80
C GLN A 386 -4.84 -20.68 -3.78
N ALA A 387 -3.75 -20.41 -3.04
CA ALA A 387 -3.24 -21.32 -2.02
C ALA A 387 -4.26 -21.57 -0.91
N THR A 388 -4.95 -20.52 -0.44
CA THR A 388 -6.03 -20.62 0.55
C THR A 388 -7.18 -21.48 0.05
N ALA A 389 -7.62 -21.30 -1.20
CA ALA A 389 -8.68 -22.13 -1.75
C ALA A 389 -8.23 -23.60 -1.93
N ALA A 390 -6.98 -23.85 -2.32
CA ALA A 390 -6.40 -25.20 -2.38
C ALA A 390 -6.39 -25.87 -1.00
N GLU A 391 -5.91 -25.15 0.02
CA GLU A 391 -5.85 -25.65 1.40
C GLU A 391 -7.24 -26.03 1.93
N VAL A 392 -8.24 -25.16 1.79
CA VAL A 392 -9.59 -25.40 2.29
C VAL A 392 -10.30 -26.54 1.53
N THR A 393 -10.07 -26.65 0.21
CA THR A 393 -10.71 -27.69 -0.61
C THR A 393 -9.98 -29.04 -0.54
N GLY A 394 -8.67 -29.04 -0.26
CA GLY A 394 -7.80 -30.20 -0.42
C GLY A 394 -7.45 -30.54 -1.87
N LEU A 395 -7.83 -29.68 -2.83
CA LEU A 395 -7.48 -29.84 -4.24
C LEU A 395 -6.06 -29.31 -4.51
N PRO A 396 -5.33 -29.87 -5.50
CA PRO A 396 -4.02 -29.35 -5.85
C PRO A 396 -4.16 -27.99 -6.57
N LEU A 397 -3.11 -27.15 -6.50
CA LEU A 397 -3.13 -25.75 -6.95
C LEU A 397 -3.59 -25.59 -8.40
N GLU A 398 -3.18 -26.48 -9.30
CA GLU A 398 -3.55 -26.46 -10.73
C GLU A 398 -5.04 -26.73 -10.99
N LYS A 399 -5.79 -27.14 -9.98
CA LYS A 399 -7.25 -27.31 -10.03
C LYS A 399 -8.00 -26.10 -9.46
N ILE A 400 -7.28 -25.08 -8.97
CA ILE A 400 -7.84 -23.83 -8.49
C ILE A 400 -7.64 -22.74 -9.53
N LEU A 401 -8.73 -22.23 -10.08
CA LEU A 401 -8.73 -21.10 -11.01
C LEU A 401 -9.17 -19.84 -10.27
N VAL A 402 -8.31 -18.83 -10.23
CA VAL A 402 -8.62 -17.53 -9.62
C VAL A 402 -8.84 -16.50 -10.74
N HIS A 403 -10.04 -15.92 -10.76
CA HIS A 403 -10.47 -14.90 -11.72
C HIS A 403 -10.41 -13.53 -11.05
N ASN A 404 -9.31 -12.81 -11.26
CA ASN A 404 -9.10 -11.51 -10.64
C ASN A 404 -10.06 -10.44 -11.18
N GLN A 405 -10.80 -9.78 -10.29
CA GLN A 405 -11.69 -8.66 -10.63
C GLN A 405 -11.08 -7.32 -10.19
N LEU A 406 -11.68 -6.20 -10.60
CA LEU A 406 -11.37 -4.90 -10.01
C LEU A 406 -11.80 -4.85 -8.54
N LEU A 407 -11.22 -3.92 -7.77
CA LEU A 407 -11.53 -3.72 -6.36
C LEU A 407 -12.24 -2.38 -6.15
N GLY A 408 -13.38 -2.37 -5.47
CA GLY A 408 -14.07 -1.16 -5.01
C GLY A 408 -13.46 -0.57 -3.73
N GLY A 409 -12.13 -0.47 -3.71
CA GLY A 409 -11.31 -0.16 -2.55
C GLY A 409 -10.59 -1.40 -2.02
N GLY A 410 -9.31 -1.24 -1.68
CA GLY A 410 -8.51 -2.26 -0.99
C GLY A 410 -8.02 -1.74 0.34
N PHE A 411 -7.27 -0.63 0.32
CA PHE A 411 -6.77 0.09 1.50
C PHE A 411 -6.01 -0.78 2.52
N GLY A 412 -5.59 -2.00 2.14
CA GLY A 412 -5.01 -2.99 3.05
C GLY A 412 -5.93 -4.19 3.30
N ARG A 413 -7.26 -3.99 3.34
CA ARG A 413 -8.27 -5.04 3.58
C ARG A 413 -8.12 -6.26 2.68
N ARG A 414 -7.82 -6.03 1.40
CA ARG A 414 -7.76 -7.08 0.36
C ARG A 414 -6.37 -7.68 0.16
N LEU A 415 -5.44 -7.40 1.09
CA LEU A 415 -4.24 -8.21 1.32
C LEU A 415 -4.56 -9.45 2.18
N GLU A 416 -5.72 -9.45 2.84
CA GLU A 416 -6.21 -10.56 3.66
C GLU A 416 -7.03 -11.54 2.82
N VAL A 417 -7.12 -12.78 3.31
CA VAL A 417 -7.78 -13.90 2.62
C VAL A 417 -8.83 -14.57 3.49
N ASP A 418 -9.13 -14.01 4.66
CA ASP A 418 -10.11 -14.52 5.62
C ASP A 418 -11.50 -14.70 5.02
N PHE A 419 -11.97 -13.71 4.25
CA PHE A 419 -13.26 -13.78 3.55
C PHE A 419 -13.25 -14.80 2.40
N ILE A 420 -12.08 -15.10 1.81
CA ILE A 420 -11.92 -16.14 0.79
C ILE A 420 -11.98 -17.51 1.45
N THR A 421 -11.26 -17.71 2.57
CA THR A 421 -11.34 -18.92 3.39
C THR A 421 -12.79 -19.24 3.73
N GLN A 422 -13.51 -18.26 4.30
CA GLN A 422 -14.90 -18.43 4.70
C GLN A 422 -15.81 -18.76 3.50
N ALA A 423 -15.63 -18.05 2.38
CA ALA A 423 -16.43 -18.29 1.18
C ALA A 423 -16.21 -19.70 0.59
N VAL A 424 -14.96 -20.19 0.58
CA VAL A 424 -14.66 -21.55 0.11
C VAL A 424 -15.20 -22.61 1.08
N GLN A 425 -15.13 -22.37 2.40
CA GLN A 425 -15.74 -23.26 3.41
C GLN A 425 -17.26 -23.37 3.24
N ILE A 426 -17.93 -22.26 2.94
CA ILE A 426 -19.37 -22.24 2.64
C ILE A 426 -19.63 -22.98 1.33
N ALA A 427 -18.91 -22.66 0.26
CA ALA A 427 -19.12 -23.24 -1.07
C ALA A 427 -18.91 -24.76 -1.13
N LYS A 428 -18.07 -25.34 -0.26
CA LYS A 428 -17.94 -26.80 -0.12
C LYS A 428 -19.23 -27.50 0.32
N GLN A 429 -20.16 -26.76 0.91
CA GLN A 429 -21.42 -27.29 1.45
C GLN A 429 -22.63 -26.93 0.59
N VAL A 430 -22.43 -26.27 -0.56
CA VAL A 430 -23.50 -25.74 -1.42
C VAL A 430 -23.42 -26.40 -2.79
N ASP A 431 -24.57 -26.81 -3.32
CA ASP A 431 -24.67 -27.34 -4.68
C ASP A 431 -24.60 -26.20 -5.70
N GLY A 432 -23.46 -26.08 -6.39
CA GLY A 432 -23.23 -25.11 -7.46
C GLY A 432 -22.51 -23.83 -7.02
N PRO A 433 -22.44 -22.80 -7.89
CA PRO A 433 -21.76 -21.55 -7.56
C PRO A 433 -22.49 -20.76 -6.47
N VAL A 434 -21.74 -20.15 -5.55
CA VAL A 434 -22.28 -19.26 -4.51
C VAL A 434 -21.42 -18.00 -4.40
N LYS A 435 -22.08 -16.84 -4.36
CA LYS A 435 -21.46 -15.55 -4.02
C LYS A 435 -21.72 -15.24 -2.56
N VAL A 436 -20.66 -15.24 -1.76
CA VAL A 436 -20.72 -14.83 -0.36
C VAL A 436 -20.47 -13.33 -0.29
N ILE A 437 -21.37 -12.60 0.35
CA ILE A 437 -21.30 -11.14 0.55
C ILE A 437 -21.40 -10.85 2.04
N TRP A 438 -20.40 -10.17 2.57
CA TRP A 438 -20.48 -9.58 3.90
C TRP A 438 -21.32 -8.32 3.83
N THR A 439 -22.25 -8.15 4.77
CA THR A 439 -22.92 -6.85 4.91
C THR A 439 -21.90 -5.80 5.36
N ARG A 440 -22.25 -4.52 5.25
CA ARG A 440 -21.38 -3.45 5.77
C ARG A 440 -21.11 -3.62 7.26
N GLU A 441 -22.16 -4.00 8.00
CA GLU A 441 -22.11 -4.27 9.43
C GLU A 441 -21.12 -5.39 9.74
N GLU A 442 -21.23 -6.50 9.02
CA GLU A 442 -20.33 -7.64 9.16
C GLU A 442 -18.88 -7.26 8.81
N ASP A 443 -18.69 -6.50 7.73
CA ASP A 443 -17.38 -6.05 7.24
C ASP A 443 -16.66 -5.10 8.21
N ILE A 444 -17.38 -4.20 8.87
CA ILE A 444 -16.79 -3.32 9.89
C ILE A 444 -16.54 -4.08 11.21
N GLN A 445 -17.47 -4.93 11.65
CA GLN A 445 -17.39 -5.62 12.94
C GLN A 445 -16.43 -6.81 12.96
N HIS A 446 -16.06 -7.33 11.78
CA HIS A 446 -15.11 -8.41 11.61
C HIS A 446 -13.98 -8.07 10.63
N ASP A 447 -13.63 -6.77 10.56
CA ASP A 447 -12.46 -6.32 9.80
C ASP A 447 -11.16 -6.90 10.41
N ILE A 448 -10.08 -6.81 9.65
CA ILE A 448 -8.72 -7.04 10.11
C ILE A 448 -8.12 -5.65 10.39
N TYR A 449 -8.25 -5.17 11.62
CA TYR A 449 -8.07 -3.76 11.94
C TYR A 449 -6.62 -3.28 11.82
N ARG A 450 -6.42 -1.99 11.49
CA ARG A 450 -5.15 -1.33 11.80
C ARG A 450 -4.90 -1.46 13.31
N PRO A 451 -3.69 -1.83 13.79
CA PRO A 451 -3.42 -1.92 15.21
C PRO A 451 -3.72 -0.63 16.00
N TYR A 452 -4.05 -0.80 17.28
CA TYR A 452 -3.92 0.26 18.26
C TYR A 452 -2.43 0.41 18.61
N TYR A 453 -1.93 1.63 18.59
CA TYR A 453 -0.54 1.95 18.92
C TYR A 453 -0.48 2.88 20.12
N TYR A 454 0.54 2.65 20.96
CA TYR A 454 0.87 3.50 22.08
C TYR A 454 2.38 3.77 22.04
N ASP A 455 2.77 5.05 22.01
CA ASP A 455 4.16 5.44 21.85
C ASP A 455 4.62 6.36 22.97
N ARG A 456 5.87 6.19 23.38
CA ARG A 456 6.56 7.08 24.29
C ARG A 456 7.73 7.74 23.57
N MET A 457 7.70 9.06 23.54
CA MET A 457 8.72 9.92 22.96
C MET A 457 9.47 10.68 24.04
N VAL A 458 10.80 10.68 23.96
CA VAL A 458 11.66 11.45 24.84
C VAL A 458 12.78 12.10 24.03
N ALA A 459 12.95 13.41 24.16
CA ALA A 459 14.08 14.13 23.57
C ALA A 459 14.83 14.96 24.61
N GLY A 460 16.15 15.02 24.43
CA GLY A 460 17.02 15.96 25.11
C GLY A 460 17.38 17.10 24.16
N LEU A 461 17.18 18.34 24.58
CA LEU A 461 17.54 19.55 23.83
C LEU A 461 18.79 20.20 24.43
N ASP A 462 19.65 20.77 23.59
CA ASP A 462 20.76 21.62 24.02
C ASP A 462 20.29 23.04 24.40
N LYS A 463 21.24 23.90 24.80
CA LYS A 463 20.96 25.30 25.18
C LYS A 463 20.41 26.16 24.03
N SER A 464 20.59 25.74 22.78
CA SER A 464 20.03 26.38 21.60
C SER A 464 18.66 25.84 21.21
N GLY A 465 18.13 24.88 21.98
CA GLY A 465 16.85 24.22 21.73
C GLY A 465 16.89 23.17 20.63
N MET A 466 18.07 22.70 20.22
CA MET A 466 18.21 21.66 19.18
C MET A 466 18.32 20.26 19.82
N PRO A 467 17.75 19.21 19.20
CA PRO A 467 17.73 17.87 19.76
C PRO A 467 19.12 17.24 19.71
N VAL A 468 19.61 16.82 20.88
CA VAL A 468 20.86 16.07 21.04
C VAL A 468 20.62 14.59 21.36
N ALA A 469 19.44 14.23 21.83
CA ALA A 469 19.05 12.86 22.12
C ALA A 469 17.60 12.62 21.71
N TRP A 470 17.32 11.45 21.12
CA TRP A 470 15.99 11.02 20.69
C TRP A 470 15.76 9.57 21.13
N SER A 471 14.65 9.33 21.83
CA SER A 471 14.19 8.00 22.20
C SER A 471 12.72 7.85 21.83
N HIS A 472 12.43 6.82 21.04
CA HIS A 472 11.08 6.44 20.60
C HIS A 472 10.86 4.99 20.99
N ARG A 473 9.90 4.73 21.87
CA ARG A 473 9.45 3.38 22.17
C ARG A 473 8.01 3.21 21.73
N SER A 474 7.74 2.21 20.91
CA SER A 474 6.41 1.91 20.41
C SER A 474 5.90 0.58 20.96
N ALA A 475 4.63 0.52 21.35
CA ALA A 475 3.93 -0.69 21.70
C ALA A 475 2.72 -0.92 20.78
N GLY A 476 2.59 -2.15 20.28
CA GLY A 476 1.51 -2.57 19.40
C GLY A 476 1.67 -4.00 18.89
N SER A 477 0.64 -4.53 18.23
CA SER A 477 0.68 -5.87 17.61
C SER A 477 1.63 -5.93 16.43
N SER A 478 2.09 -7.12 16.07
CA SER A 478 2.86 -7.34 14.84
C SER A 478 1.95 -7.88 13.72
N ILE A 479 1.85 -7.13 12.62
CA ILE A 479 1.16 -7.58 11.41
C ILE A 479 2.03 -8.61 10.67
N TYR A 480 3.34 -8.36 10.54
CA TYR A 480 4.24 -9.24 9.78
C TYR A 480 4.40 -10.62 10.44
N ALA A 481 4.36 -10.71 11.77
CA ALA A 481 4.41 -12.00 12.46
C ALA A 481 3.28 -12.95 12.05
N ARG A 482 2.12 -12.42 11.66
CA ARG A 482 0.98 -13.19 11.13
C ARG A 482 1.02 -13.27 9.60
N TRP A 483 1.17 -12.13 8.93
CA TRP A 483 0.88 -12.01 7.50
C TRP A 483 2.07 -12.39 6.60
N HIS A 484 3.31 -12.18 7.05
CA HIS A 484 4.51 -12.59 6.33
C HIS A 484 5.64 -12.94 7.32
N PRO A 485 5.52 -14.09 8.03
CA PRO A 485 6.45 -14.49 9.08
C PRO A 485 7.94 -14.47 8.69
N PRO A 486 8.35 -14.82 7.45
CA PRO A 486 9.76 -14.73 7.04
C PRO A 486 10.38 -13.32 7.11
N ALA A 487 9.56 -12.26 7.08
CA ALA A 487 10.01 -10.88 7.23
C ALA A 487 9.93 -10.35 8.67
N PHE A 488 9.31 -11.09 9.59
CA PHE A 488 9.36 -10.80 11.03
C PHE A 488 10.62 -11.45 11.63
N LYS A 489 11.67 -10.65 11.83
CA LYS A 489 12.99 -11.13 12.27
C LYS A 489 13.40 -10.45 13.57
N ASP A 490 14.04 -11.21 14.45
CA ASP A 490 14.60 -10.71 15.72
C ASP A 490 13.58 -10.00 16.63
N GLY A 491 12.29 -10.33 16.49
CA GLY A 491 11.21 -9.69 17.23
C GLY A 491 10.78 -8.31 16.69
N LEU A 492 11.26 -7.93 15.50
CA LEU A 492 10.98 -6.65 14.85
C LEU A 492 9.95 -6.81 13.72
N ASP A 493 9.02 -5.86 13.67
CA ASP A 493 8.02 -5.74 12.61
C ASP A 493 8.36 -4.52 11.73
N PRO A 494 8.67 -4.72 10.43
CA PRO A 494 8.98 -3.61 9.52
C PRO A 494 7.85 -2.58 9.36
N ASP A 495 6.58 -2.98 9.50
CA ASP A 495 5.45 -2.04 9.46
C ASP A 495 5.52 -1.08 10.64
N VAL A 496 5.57 -1.61 11.87
CA VAL A 496 5.58 -0.79 13.10
C VAL A 496 6.78 0.18 13.15
N LEU A 497 7.84 -0.10 12.40
CA LEU A 497 9.10 0.63 12.44
C LEU A 497 9.28 1.62 11.28
N GLU A 498 8.50 1.51 10.21
CA GLU A 498 8.68 2.34 9.01
C GLU A 498 8.38 3.81 9.31
N GLY A 499 9.32 4.70 8.98
CA GLY A 499 9.26 6.13 9.28
C GLY A 499 9.77 6.51 10.67
N ALA A 500 10.05 5.54 11.55
CA ALA A 500 10.70 5.76 12.84
C ALA A 500 12.14 5.22 12.89
N ALA A 501 12.37 4.01 12.36
CA ALA A 501 13.69 3.36 12.40
C ALA A 501 14.30 3.17 11.01
N GLU A 502 13.56 2.57 10.06
CA GLU A 502 14.08 2.28 8.72
C GLU A 502 12.96 2.41 7.65
N PRO A 503 13.03 3.41 6.75
CA PRO A 503 13.93 4.54 6.85
C PRO A 503 13.63 5.37 8.12
N PRO A 504 14.64 6.04 8.70
CA PRO A 504 14.42 6.97 9.80
C PRO A 504 13.73 8.26 9.31
N PRO A 505 13.22 9.10 10.23
CA PRO A 505 12.82 10.46 9.91
C PRO A 505 13.93 11.22 9.17
N PRO A 506 13.59 12.16 8.27
CA PRO A 506 14.58 12.86 7.43
C PRO A 506 15.43 13.90 8.19
N TYR A 507 15.49 13.84 9.52
CA TYR A 507 16.15 14.81 10.38
C TYR A 507 17.52 14.31 10.87
N ALA A 508 18.47 15.24 10.97
CA ALA A 508 19.76 14.99 11.61
C ALA A 508 19.60 14.87 13.13
N LEU A 509 19.42 13.64 13.61
CA LEU A 509 19.33 13.28 15.03
C LEU A 509 20.59 12.51 15.45
N PRO A 510 21.56 13.13 16.14
CA PRO A 510 22.89 12.54 16.32
C PRO A 510 22.91 11.34 17.28
N ASN A 511 21.96 11.28 18.21
CA ASN A 511 21.80 10.14 19.11
C ASN A 511 20.34 9.70 19.08
N MET A 512 20.08 8.52 18.52
CA MET A 512 18.73 8.01 18.29
C MET A 512 18.58 6.58 18.81
N LEU A 513 17.53 6.31 19.56
CA LEU A 513 17.15 4.98 20.01
C LEU A 513 15.69 4.73 19.65
N VAL A 514 15.44 3.68 18.89
CA VAL A 514 14.08 3.21 18.58
C VAL A 514 13.91 1.80 19.12
N GLU A 515 12.88 1.61 19.91
CA GLU A 515 12.53 0.33 20.55
C GLU A 515 11.11 -0.08 20.20
N TYR A 516 10.92 -1.37 19.96
CA TYR A 516 9.61 -1.97 19.74
C TYR A 516 9.25 -2.94 20.86
N VAL A 517 8.05 -2.79 21.41
CA VAL A 517 7.44 -3.68 22.39
C VAL A 517 6.23 -4.34 21.75
N ARG A 518 6.40 -5.59 21.31
CA ARG A 518 5.29 -6.36 20.75
C ARG A 518 4.24 -6.67 21.83
N GLN A 519 3.02 -6.23 21.61
CA GLN A 519 1.87 -6.47 22.47
C GLN A 519 0.64 -6.74 21.60
N GLU A 520 0.23 -8.00 21.53
CA GLU A 520 -0.95 -8.41 20.77
C GLU A 520 -2.23 -8.08 21.56
N PRO A 521 -3.28 -7.54 20.91
CA PRO A 521 -4.60 -7.49 21.52
C PRO A 521 -5.19 -8.91 21.61
N PRO A 522 -5.82 -9.30 22.72
CA PRO A 522 -6.40 -10.63 22.85
C PRO A 522 -7.48 -10.90 21.79
N GLY A 523 -7.24 -11.86 20.90
CA GLY A 523 -8.20 -12.36 19.91
C GLY A 523 -8.52 -11.44 18.72
N ILE A 524 -8.23 -10.14 18.81
CA ILE A 524 -8.56 -9.17 17.75
C ILE A 524 -7.52 -9.28 16.63
N PRO A 525 -7.93 -9.61 15.38
CA PRO A 525 -7.01 -9.66 14.26
C PRO A 525 -6.58 -8.26 13.83
N THR A 526 -5.30 -8.10 13.51
CA THR A 526 -4.75 -6.85 13.00
C THR A 526 -4.05 -7.01 11.66
N GLY A 527 -4.08 -5.96 10.84
CA GLY A 527 -3.60 -5.97 9.45
C GLY A 527 -3.18 -4.60 8.96
N PHE A 528 -2.62 -4.59 7.75
CA PHE A 528 -2.20 -3.36 7.09
C PHE A 528 -3.41 -2.49 6.79
N TRP A 529 -3.29 -1.19 7.00
CA TRP A 529 -4.27 -0.19 6.62
C TRP A 529 -3.59 0.91 5.79
N ARG A 530 -4.30 1.57 4.87
CA ARG A 530 -3.68 2.46 3.87
C ARG A 530 -2.81 3.51 4.56
N GLY A 531 -1.53 3.50 4.19
CA GLY A 531 -0.53 4.34 4.81
C GLY A 531 0.45 3.57 5.69
N VAL A 532 0.11 2.31 6.03
CA VAL A 532 0.92 1.31 6.74
C VAL A 532 1.61 1.93 7.97
N GLY A 533 2.75 1.39 8.40
CA GLY A 533 3.60 1.96 9.46
C GLY A 533 3.66 3.49 9.52
N PRO A 534 3.91 4.19 8.40
CA PRO A 534 4.00 5.65 8.38
C PRO A 534 2.75 6.40 8.86
N THR A 535 1.54 5.86 8.71
CA THR A 535 0.35 6.52 9.30
C THR A 535 0.34 6.57 10.82
N HIS A 536 1.10 5.67 11.44
CA HIS A 536 1.38 5.69 12.86
C HIS A 536 2.62 6.57 13.13
N ASN A 537 3.77 6.21 12.59
CA ASN A 537 5.04 6.84 12.98
C ASN A 537 5.15 8.31 12.56
N VAL A 538 4.66 8.71 11.38
CA VAL A 538 4.75 10.10 10.94
C VAL A 538 3.93 11.02 11.84
N PHE A 539 2.76 10.56 12.33
CA PHE A 539 1.99 11.32 13.31
C PHE A 539 2.78 11.56 14.60
N VAL A 540 3.38 10.51 15.17
CA VAL A 540 4.14 10.57 16.42
C VAL A 540 5.39 11.46 16.25
N VAL A 541 6.19 11.20 15.22
CA VAL A 541 7.44 11.90 14.94
C VAL A 541 7.19 13.39 14.67
N GLU A 542 6.30 13.72 13.74
CA GLU A 542 6.09 15.11 13.32
C GLU A 542 5.35 15.96 14.34
N SER A 543 4.45 15.36 15.13
CA SER A 543 3.84 16.06 16.26
C SER A 543 4.91 16.35 17.33
N PHE A 544 5.79 15.39 17.61
CA PHE A 544 6.83 15.58 18.62
C PHE A 544 7.88 16.60 18.18
N ILE A 545 8.31 16.60 16.92
CA ILE A 545 9.20 17.64 16.36
C ILE A 545 8.58 19.03 16.51
N ASP A 546 7.27 19.18 16.32
CA ASP A 546 6.57 20.44 16.53
C ASP A 546 6.53 20.87 18.00
N GLU A 547 6.38 19.91 18.93
CA GLU A 547 6.52 20.16 20.37
C GLU A 547 7.95 20.61 20.74
N LEU A 548 8.99 20.03 20.12
CA LEU A 548 10.37 20.48 20.33
C LEU A 548 10.57 21.91 19.81
N ALA A 549 10.00 22.26 18.66
CA ALA A 549 10.04 23.62 18.13
C ALA A 549 9.36 24.61 19.09
N ALA A 550 8.19 24.26 19.62
CA ALA A 550 7.48 25.08 20.59
C ALA A 550 8.25 25.24 21.91
N ALA A 551 8.84 24.16 22.45
CA ALA A 551 9.69 24.21 23.64
C ALA A 551 10.94 25.09 23.43
N ALA A 552 11.52 25.04 22.22
CA ALA A 552 12.62 25.89 21.80
C ALA A 552 12.21 27.33 21.45
N LYS A 553 10.91 27.64 21.45
CA LYS A 553 10.32 28.92 21.01
C LYS A 553 10.78 29.32 19.60
N LYS A 554 10.83 28.34 18.70
CA LYS A 554 11.22 28.51 17.30
C LYS A 554 10.02 28.25 16.39
N ASP A 555 9.99 28.94 15.25
CA ASP A 555 9.02 28.65 14.19
C ASP A 555 9.19 27.18 13.73
N PRO A 556 8.10 26.42 13.55
CA PRO A 556 8.18 24.99 13.27
C PRO A 556 8.65 24.65 11.86
N VAL A 557 8.55 25.54 10.89
CA VAL A 557 9.16 25.37 9.54
C VAL A 557 10.67 25.63 9.64
N GLU A 558 11.08 26.69 10.32
CA GLU A 558 12.49 27.00 10.57
C GLU A 558 13.20 25.90 11.35
N TYR A 559 12.53 25.37 12.36
CA TYR A 559 13.05 24.29 13.19
C TYR A 559 13.33 23.03 12.37
N ARG A 560 12.35 22.61 11.55
CA ARG A 560 12.51 21.49 10.62
C ARG A 560 13.63 21.76 9.62
N ARG A 561 13.67 22.97 9.03
CA ARG A 561 14.72 23.35 8.08
C ARG A 561 16.13 23.22 8.66
N ALA A 562 16.33 23.60 9.93
CA ALA A 562 17.60 23.44 10.62
C ALA A 562 17.99 21.96 10.83
N LEU A 563 17.01 21.08 10.99
CA LEU A 563 17.21 19.64 11.17
C LEU A 563 17.39 18.86 9.86
N LEU A 564 16.91 19.37 8.73
CA LEU A 564 16.94 18.71 7.42
C LEU A 564 18.31 18.81 6.70
N GLY A 565 19.38 19.24 7.39
CA GLY A 565 20.64 19.67 6.79
C GLY A 565 21.23 18.73 5.71
N THR A 566 21.16 17.41 5.89
CA THR A 566 21.68 16.41 4.93
C THR A 566 20.65 15.89 3.93
N SER A 567 19.41 16.38 3.97
CA SER A 567 18.30 15.94 3.12
C SER A 567 17.78 17.09 2.24
N PRO A 568 18.49 17.43 1.13
CA PRO A 568 18.11 18.54 0.26
C PRO A 568 16.72 18.35 -0.37
N ARG A 569 16.30 17.11 -0.65
CA ARG A 569 14.96 16.79 -1.19
C ARG A 569 13.85 17.00 -0.16
N ALA A 570 14.05 16.58 1.10
CA ALA A 570 13.12 16.88 2.18
C ALA A 570 13.00 18.38 2.42
N LYS A 571 14.13 19.10 2.39
CA LYS A 571 14.15 20.56 2.50
C LYS A 571 13.38 21.23 1.35
N ALA A 572 13.56 20.77 0.12
CA ALA A 572 12.86 21.31 -1.05
C ALA A 572 11.34 21.15 -0.96
N VAL A 573 10.83 19.99 -0.52
CA VAL A 573 9.38 19.82 -0.34
C VAL A 573 8.84 20.68 0.81
N LEU A 574 9.58 20.80 1.93
CA LEU A 574 9.20 21.66 3.05
C LEU A 574 9.08 23.13 2.60
N GLU A 575 10.11 23.64 1.93
CA GLU A 575 10.16 25.04 1.48
C GLU A 575 9.05 25.33 0.46
N LEU A 576 8.82 24.42 -0.50
CA LEU A 576 7.74 24.58 -1.47
C LEU A 576 6.35 24.56 -0.81
N ALA A 577 6.10 23.63 0.12
CA ALA A 577 4.82 23.57 0.82
C ALA A 577 4.59 24.84 1.67
N ALA A 578 5.61 25.29 2.40
CA ALA A 578 5.53 26.51 3.20
C ALA A 578 5.29 27.77 2.34
N GLU A 579 5.99 27.90 1.21
CA GLU A 579 5.79 29.00 0.26
C GLU A 579 4.35 29.01 -0.27
N LYS A 580 3.85 27.87 -0.77
CA LYS A 580 2.51 27.76 -1.39
C LYS A 580 1.36 27.85 -0.39
N ALA A 581 1.63 27.55 0.88
CA ALA A 581 0.71 27.80 1.98
C ALA A 581 0.71 29.26 2.44
N GLY A 582 1.66 30.09 1.99
CA GLY A 582 1.82 31.45 2.49
C GLY A 582 2.25 31.48 3.96
N TRP A 583 3.11 30.54 4.37
CA TRP A 583 3.63 30.46 5.73
C TRP A 583 4.24 31.81 6.18
N GLY A 584 4.02 32.19 7.44
CA GLY A 584 4.41 33.49 7.98
C GLY A 584 3.40 34.62 7.74
N GLN A 585 2.41 34.45 6.87
CA GLN A 585 1.29 35.40 6.76
C GLN A 585 0.34 35.26 7.97
N PRO A 586 -0.18 36.38 8.52
CA PRO A 586 -1.08 36.34 9.66
C PRO A 586 -2.40 35.64 9.32
N LEU A 587 -2.98 34.95 10.30
CA LEU A 587 -4.29 34.33 10.22
C LEU A 587 -5.26 35.00 11.20
N PRO A 588 -6.58 34.99 10.90
CA PRO A 588 -7.61 35.36 11.88
C PRO A 588 -7.51 34.53 13.17
N GLU A 589 -8.06 35.07 14.25
CA GLU A 589 -8.22 34.36 15.53
C GLU A 589 -8.98 33.03 15.36
N GLY A 590 -8.61 32.03 16.16
CA GLY A 590 -9.16 30.67 16.08
C GLY A 590 -8.74 29.90 14.81
N ARG A 591 -7.75 30.39 14.05
CA ARG A 591 -7.18 29.69 12.90
C ARG A 591 -5.70 29.40 13.07
N GLY A 592 -5.24 28.31 12.48
CA GLY A 592 -3.86 27.86 12.59
C GLY A 592 -3.37 27.17 11.34
N ARG A 593 -2.05 27.18 11.17
CA ARG A 593 -1.31 26.40 10.18
C ARG A 593 -0.41 25.40 10.89
N GLY A 594 -0.40 24.17 10.40
CA GLY A 594 0.46 23.11 10.91
C GLY A 594 1.17 22.44 9.76
N VAL A 595 2.44 22.09 9.96
CA VAL A 595 3.31 21.50 8.95
C VAL A 595 3.75 20.11 9.36
N SER A 596 3.93 19.24 8.36
CA SER A 596 4.58 17.94 8.49
C SER A 596 5.54 17.70 7.33
N VAL A 597 6.60 16.92 7.57
CA VAL A 597 7.55 16.45 6.57
C VAL A 597 7.82 14.96 6.80
N GLN A 598 7.90 14.18 5.72
CA GLN A 598 8.21 12.76 5.80
C GLN A 598 9.15 12.32 4.66
N PHE A 599 9.86 11.22 4.91
CA PHE A 599 10.53 10.41 3.89
C PHE A 599 10.18 8.94 4.10
N VAL A 600 9.24 8.44 3.30
CA VAL A 600 8.75 7.05 3.37
C VAL A 600 8.38 6.60 1.95
N PHE A 601 8.36 5.29 1.71
CA PHE A 601 8.09 4.71 0.38
C PHE A 601 9.02 5.20 -0.76
N GLY A 602 10.18 5.78 -0.43
CA GLY A 602 11.09 6.42 -1.40
C GLY A 602 10.63 7.80 -1.89
N SER A 603 9.63 8.41 -1.25
CA SER A 603 9.10 9.73 -1.60
C SER A 603 9.24 10.71 -0.45
N TYR A 604 9.55 11.96 -0.77
CA TYR A 604 9.52 13.07 0.18
C TYR A 604 8.19 13.81 0.04
N VAL A 605 7.52 14.05 1.16
CA VAL A 605 6.25 14.80 1.19
C VAL A 605 6.30 15.80 2.32
N ALA A 606 5.81 17.01 2.05
CA ALA A 606 5.47 17.98 3.07
C ALA A 606 4.02 18.43 2.89
N GLN A 607 3.27 18.51 4.00
CA GLN A 607 1.92 19.04 4.00
C GLN A 607 1.80 20.21 4.97
N VAL A 608 1.03 21.22 4.58
CA VAL A 608 0.58 22.31 5.44
C VAL A 608 -0.94 22.29 5.50
N ALA A 609 -1.51 22.05 6.67
CA ALA A 609 -2.94 22.12 6.90
C ALA A 609 -3.32 23.49 7.48
N GLU A 610 -4.38 24.09 6.96
CA GLU A 610 -5.04 25.27 7.53
C GLU A 610 -6.35 24.83 8.19
N VAL A 611 -6.52 25.23 9.45
CA VAL A 611 -7.71 24.88 10.23
C VAL A 611 -8.37 26.13 10.81
N GLN A 612 -9.67 26.01 11.02
CA GLN A 612 -10.46 26.87 11.88
C GLN A 612 -11.04 26.03 13.00
N VAL A 613 -10.89 26.49 14.24
CA VAL A 613 -11.51 25.89 15.43
C VAL A 613 -12.51 26.88 16.01
N ASP A 614 -13.74 26.45 16.18
CA ASP A 614 -14.78 27.28 16.79
C ASP A 614 -14.81 27.13 18.32
N LYS A 615 -15.57 28.01 18.99
CA LYS A 615 -15.76 27.99 20.46
C LYS A 615 -16.38 26.69 21.01
N ASN A 616 -16.99 25.86 20.16
CA ASN A 616 -17.56 24.58 20.55
C ASN A 616 -16.57 23.42 20.33
N GLY A 617 -15.32 23.73 19.95
CA GLY A 617 -14.29 22.76 19.63
C GLY A 617 -14.47 22.08 18.28
N GLU A 618 -15.35 22.59 17.41
CA GLU A 618 -15.47 22.06 16.05
C GLU A 618 -14.29 22.48 15.20
N VAL A 619 -13.62 21.49 14.61
CA VAL A 619 -12.48 21.68 13.71
C VAL A 619 -12.97 21.61 12.27
N ARG A 620 -12.70 22.65 11.50
CA ARG A 620 -12.86 22.68 10.04
C ARG A 620 -11.50 22.85 9.40
N VAL A 621 -11.08 21.87 8.59
CA VAL A 621 -9.92 22.01 7.72
C VAL A 621 -10.35 22.79 6.49
N THR A 622 -9.75 23.95 6.26
CA THR A 622 -10.14 24.84 5.15
C THR A 622 -9.31 24.59 3.91
N ARG A 623 -8.02 24.26 4.09
CA ARG A 623 -7.07 24.05 3.01
C ARG A 623 -5.96 23.10 3.42
N VAL A 624 -5.47 22.28 2.49
CA VAL A 624 -4.24 21.50 2.65
C VAL A 624 -3.35 21.75 1.43
N VAL A 625 -2.12 22.20 1.67
CA VAL A 625 -1.10 22.35 0.64
C VAL A 625 -0.12 21.19 0.75
N CYS A 626 0.11 20.47 -0.34
CA CYS A 626 0.98 19.31 -0.40
C CYS A 626 2.08 19.52 -1.44
N ALA A 627 3.34 19.40 -1.02
CA ALA A 627 4.48 19.29 -1.93
C ALA A 627 5.00 17.85 -1.90
N VAL A 628 5.25 17.26 -3.07
CA VAL A 628 5.73 15.88 -3.20
C VAL A 628 6.88 15.79 -4.19
N ASP A 629 7.94 15.11 -3.77
CA ASP A 629 9.04 14.64 -4.61
C ASP A 629 9.06 13.11 -4.57
N CYS A 630 8.56 12.49 -5.63
CA CYS A 630 8.58 11.04 -5.82
C CYS A 630 9.55 10.63 -6.93
N GLY A 631 10.62 11.39 -7.20
CA GLY A 631 11.50 11.12 -8.34
C GLY A 631 10.81 11.42 -9.68
N VAL A 632 11.14 10.66 -10.72
CA VAL A 632 10.48 10.78 -12.01
C VAL A 632 8.98 10.46 -11.85
N VAL A 633 8.14 11.43 -12.20
CA VAL A 633 6.69 11.31 -12.18
C VAL A 633 6.24 10.58 -13.43
N VAL A 634 5.65 9.38 -13.29
CA VAL A 634 5.17 8.62 -14.46
C VAL A 634 3.92 9.26 -15.07
N ASN A 635 2.92 9.56 -14.24
CA ASN A 635 1.68 10.23 -14.65
C ASN A 635 1.32 11.31 -13.61
N PRO A 636 1.51 12.60 -13.90
CA PRO A 636 1.28 13.69 -12.95
C PRO A 636 -0.14 13.77 -12.41
N ASP A 637 -1.15 13.52 -13.23
CA ASP A 637 -2.56 13.56 -12.82
C ASP A 637 -2.87 12.47 -11.79
N THR A 638 -2.34 11.26 -12.02
CA THR A 638 -2.49 10.14 -11.07
C THR A 638 -1.82 10.42 -9.73
N VAL A 639 -0.62 11.02 -9.73
CA VAL A 639 0.07 11.38 -8.47
C VAL A 639 -0.74 12.42 -7.69
N LYS A 640 -1.27 13.46 -8.36
CA LYS A 640 -2.13 14.46 -7.71
C LYS A 640 -3.38 13.84 -7.11
N ALA A 641 -4.11 13.05 -7.89
CA ALA A 641 -5.33 12.38 -7.43
C ALA A 641 -5.07 11.45 -6.21
N GLN A 642 -3.92 10.80 -6.17
CA GLN A 642 -3.55 9.94 -5.03
C GLN A 642 -3.16 10.73 -3.78
N MET A 643 -2.50 11.88 -3.93
CA MET A 643 -2.28 12.81 -2.81
C MET A 643 -3.60 13.36 -2.28
N GLU A 644 -4.48 13.85 -3.16
CA GLU A 644 -5.82 14.36 -2.80
C GLU A 644 -6.65 13.29 -2.07
N GLY A 645 -6.77 12.10 -2.65
CA GLY A 645 -7.51 11.00 -2.03
C GLY A 645 -6.87 10.49 -0.74
N GLY A 646 -5.54 10.52 -0.63
CA GLY A 646 -4.81 10.15 0.59
C GLY A 646 -5.04 11.16 1.73
N ILE A 647 -4.98 12.46 1.42
CA ILE A 647 -5.29 13.55 2.36
C ILE A 647 -6.72 13.38 2.87
N MET A 648 -7.70 13.20 1.99
CA MET A 648 -9.10 13.00 2.42
C MET A 648 -9.28 11.78 3.34
N PHE A 649 -8.59 10.67 3.04
CA PHE A 649 -8.64 9.44 3.82
C PHE A 649 -7.98 9.61 5.20
N GLY A 650 -6.80 10.22 5.26
CA GLY A 650 -6.12 10.54 6.51
C GLY A 650 -6.92 11.54 7.35
N LEU A 651 -7.67 12.45 6.72
CA LEU A 651 -8.46 13.47 7.39
C LEU A 651 -9.63 12.84 8.13
N ALA A 652 -10.33 11.92 7.45
CA ALA A 652 -11.42 11.15 8.05
C ALA A 652 -10.93 10.38 9.28
N ALA A 653 -9.79 9.70 9.15
CA ALA A 653 -9.21 8.92 10.24
C ALA A 653 -8.79 9.79 11.43
N ALA A 654 -8.11 10.92 11.19
CA ALA A 654 -7.64 11.79 12.26
C ALA A 654 -8.78 12.52 12.98
N LEU A 655 -9.89 12.84 12.29
CA LEU A 655 -11.01 13.56 12.89
C LEU A 655 -12.09 12.67 13.51
N PHE A 656 -12.35 11.48 12.96
CA PHE A 656 -13.59 10.75 13.26
C PHE A 656 -13.44 9.25 13.47
N SER A 657 -12.51 8.58 12.81
CA SER A 657 -12.55 7.12 12.74
C SER A 657 -11.89 6.46 13.94
N GLU A 658 -12.60 5.53 14.57
CA GLU A 658 -12.08 4.63 15.60
C GLU A 658 -12.94 3.36 15.67
N ILE A 659 -12.29 2.25 16.00
CA ILE A 659 -12.95 1.00 16.39
C ILE A 659 -12.74 0.82 17.89
N THR A 660 -13.85 0.71 18.63
CA THR A 660 -13.88 0.44 20.06
C THR A 660 -14.50 -0.93 20.33
N VAL A 661 -14.06 -1.54 21.44
CA VAL A 661 -14.47 -2.86 21.87
C VAL A 661 -15.08 -2.77 23.26
N LYS A 662 -16.22 -3.44 23.44
CA LYS A 662 -16.91 -3.60 24.70
C LYS A 662 -17.51 -4.99 24.80
N ASN A 663 -17.26 -5.69 25.90
CA ASN A 663 -17.68 -7.08 26.11
C ASN A 663 -17.26 -7.99 24.94
N GLY A 664 -16.01 -7.84 24.49
CA GLY A 664 -15.45 -8.61 23.38
C GLY A 664 -15.97 -8.24 21.98
N ARG A 665 -16.91 -7.30 21.88
CA ARG A 665 -17.63 -6.96 20.65
C ARG A 665 -17.23 -5.58 20.15
N VAL A 666 -17.13 -5.44 18.83
CA VAL A 666 -16.91 -4.14 18.18
C VAL A 666 -18.20 -3.32 18.21
N GLU A 667 -18.11 -2.07 18.68
CA GLU A 667 -19.27 -1.21 18.88
C GLU A 667 -19.75 -0.54 17.59
N GLN A 668 -18.83 -0.17 16.69
CA GLN A 668 -19.15 0.45 15.41
C GLN A 668 -19.59 -0.60 14.37
N SER A 669 -20.47 -0.22 13.45
CA SER A 669 -21.09 -1.14 12.50
C SER A 669 -21.18 -0.58 11.07
N ASN A 670 -21.41 0.72 10.88
CA ASN A 670 -21.67 1.29 9.56
C ASN A 670 -21.30 2.79 9.52
N PHE A 671 -21.40 3.46 8.37
CA PHE A 671 -20.95 4.84 8.19
C PHE A 671 -21.67 5.90 9.04
N ASN A 672 -22.74 5.53 9.76
CA ASN A 672 -23.40 6.38 10.74
C ASN A 672 -22.64 6.43 12.08
N ASP A 673 -21.96 5.35 12.49
CA ASP A 673 -21.23 5.24 13.76
C ASP A 673 -19.71 5.08 13.56
N TYR A 674 -19.25 4.46 12.47
CA TYR A 674 -17.91 4.58 11.93
C TYR A 674 -17.85 5.68 10.86
N ARG A 675 -17.83 6.93 11.33
CA ARG A 675 -18.03 8.08 10.46
C ARG A 675 -16.86 8.30 9.48
N MET A 676 -17.21 8.52 8.21
CA MET A 676 -16.32 9.00 7.17
C MET A 676 -16.54 10.50 6.89
N LEU A 677 -15.52 11.16 6.34
CA LEU A 677 -15.59 12.55 5.90
C LEU A 677 -16.63 12.74 4.79
N ARG A 678 -17.47 13.79 4.89
CA ARG A 678 -18.48 14.12 3.87
C ARG A 678 -18.01 15.22 2.92
N ILE A 679 -18.64 15.34 1.75
CA ILE A 679 -18.22 16.28 0.68
C ILE A 679 -18.22 17.74 1.13
N ASN A 680 -19.16 18.14 1.99
CA ASN A 680 -19.25 19.50 2.55
C ASN A 680 -18.14 19.81 3.58
N GLU A 681 -17.39 18.81 3.99
CA GLU A 681 -16.28 18.90 4.94
C GLU A 681 -14.91 18.78 4.26
N ALA A 682 -14.89 18.54 2.95
CA ALA A 682 -13.67 18.47 2.16
C ALA A 682 -12.95 19.83 2.15
N PRO A 683 -11.64 19.90 2.48
CA PRO A 683 -10.86 21.11 2.32
C PRO A 683 -10.54 21.38 0.85
N ALA A 684 -10.12 22.61 0.53
CA ALA A 684 -9.38 22.85 -0.69
C ALA A 684 -8.02 22.13 -0.62
N ILE A 685 -7.61 21.42 -1.67
CA ILE A 685 -6.34 20.68 -1.69
C ILE A 685 -5.51 21.16 -2.89
N ASP A 686 -4.30 21.63 -2.62
CA ASP A 686 -3.34 22.02 -3.66
C ASP A 686 -2.14 21.08 -3.64
N VAL A 687 -1.88 20.40 -4.76
CA VAL A 687 -0.76 19.45 -4.88
C VAL A 687 0.29 19.97 -5.87
N TYR A 688 1.52 20.13 -5.36
CA TYR A 688 2.69 20.59 -6.10
C TYR A 688 3.71 19.46 -6.27
N LEU A 689 4.08 19.17 -7.51
CA LEU A 689 5.05 18.14 -7.84
C LEU A 689 6.44 18.78 -7.99
N VAL A 690 7.42 18.31 -7.23
CA VAL A 690 8.83 18.69 -7.39
C VAL A 690 9.40 17.95 -8.59
N LYS A 691 10.10 18.69 -9.47
CA LYS A 691 10.82 18.08 -10.59
C LYS A 691 12.05 17.34 -10.07
N SER A 692 12.16 16.05 -10.39
CA SER A 692 13.26 15.20 -9.93
C SER A 692 13.61 14.16 -11.00
N GLY A 693 14.90 13.91 -11.18
CA GLY A 693 15.43 12.88 -12.08
C GLY A 693 15.71 11.54 -11.39
N GLU A 694 15.46 11.45 -10.09
CA GLU A 694 15.65 10.24 -9.29
C GLU A 694 14.69 9.12 -9.70
N ALA A 695 15.02 7.88 -9.37
CA ALA A 695 14.10 6.76 -9.60
C ALA A 695 12.73 7.02 -8.91
N PRO A 696 11.61 6.61 -9.53
CA PRO A 696 10.29 6.85 -8.96
C PRO A 696 10.13 6.24 -7.56
N GLY A 697 9.62 7.04 -6.64
CA GLY A 697 9.13 6.62 -5.33
C GLY A 697 7.67 6.18 -5.37
N GLY A 698 7.16 5.78 -4.22
CA GLY A 698 5.79 5.32 -4.03
C GLY A 698 4.82 6.44 -3.67
N ILE A 699 3.57 6.37 -4.12
CA ILE A 699 2.59 7.47 -4.01
C ILE A 699 1.21 7.08 -3.47
N GLY A 700 0.92 5.79 -3.25
CA GLY A 700 -0.42 5.34 -2.84
C GLY A 700 -0.74 5.65 -1.38
N GLU A 701 0.29 5.70 -0.54
CA GLU A 701 0.23 5.90 0.91
C GLU A 701 0.62 7.32 1.41
N PRO A 702 1.64 8.02 0.85
CA PRO A 702 2.22 9.23 1.45
C PRO A 702 1.24 10.35 1.81
N GLY A 703 0.22 10.58 0.97
CA GLY A 703 -0.78 11.63 1.22
C GLY A 703 -1.57 11.40 2.52
N THR A 704 -1.73 10.14 2.91
CA THR A 704 -2.46 9.73 4.12
C THR A 704 -1.63 9.95 5.38
N SER A 705 -0.37 9.49 5.37
CA SER A 705 0.51 9.51 6.55
C SER A 705 0.93 10.91 6.97
N ALA A 706 1.13 11.82 6.02
CA ALA A 706 1.59 13.18 6.32
C ALA A 706 0.49 14.07 6.93
N LEU A 707 -0.78 13.73 6.80
CA LEU A 707 -1.85 14.67 7.13
C LEU A 707 -2.11 14.83 8.63
N ALA A 708 -2.23 13.72 9.37
CA ALA A 708 -2.59 13.75 10.79
C ALA A 708 -1.72 14.73 11.62
N PRO A 709 -0.37 14.72 11.50
CA PRO A 709 0.46 15.69 12.24
C PRO A 709 0.29 17.13 11.73
N ALA A 710 0.13 17.36 10.42
CA ALA A 710 -0.12 18.71 9.91
C ALA A 710 -1.42 19.28 10.49
N LEU A 711 -2.47 18.45 10.57
CA LEU A 711 -3.75 18.79 11.19
C LEU A 711 -3.61 19.10 12.69
N THR A 712 -3.00 18.22 13.48
CA THR A 712 -2.89 18.40 14.93
C THR A 712 -1.97 19.56 15.31
N ASN A 713 -0.91 19.81 14.53
CA ASN A 713 -0.05 20.98 14.69
C ASN A 713 -0.83 22.27 14.35
N ALA A 714 -1.73 22.25 13.36
CA ALA A 714 -2.57 23.38 13.02
C ALA A 714 -3.59 23.68 14.12
N ILE A 715 -4.18 22.65 14.73
CA ILE A 715 -5.07 22.78 15.89
C ILE A 715 -4.31 23.39 17.06
N PHE A 716 -3.09 22.95 17.33
CA PHE A 716 -2.25 23.56 18.38
C PHE A 716 -1.97 25.04 18.07
N ALA A 717 -1.59 25.38 16.83
CA ALA A 717 -1.36 26.77 16.45
C ALA A 717 -2.61 27.65 16.62
N ALA A 718 -3.81 27.09 16.41
CA ALA A 718 -5.07 27.80 16.57
C ALA A 718 -5.54 27.94 18.03
N THR A 719 -5.18 27.01 18.92
CA THR A 719 -5.84 26.84 20.23
C THR A 719 -4.90 26.73 21.43
N GLY A 720 -3.60 26.52 21.20
CA GLY A 720 -2.62 26.13 22.22
C GLY A 720 -2.80 24.70 22.76
N THR A 721 -3.77 23.92 22.27
CA THR A 721 -4.03 22.56 22.77
C THR A 721 -3.32 21.52 21.92
N ARG A 722 -2.50 20.66 22.55
CA ARG A 722 -1.78 19.57 21.89
C ARG A 722 -2.66 18.33 21.79
N ILE A 723 -2.84 17.80 20.59
CA ILE A 723 -3.54 16.54 20.35
C ILE A 723 -2.53 15.41 20.24
N ARG A 724 -2.55 14.49 21.20
CA ARG A 724 -1.65 13.31 21.24
C ARG A 724 -2.39 11.98 21.08
N LYS A 725 -3.71 12.00 21.18
CA LYS A 725 -4.60 10.86 20.94
C LYS A 725 -5.48 11.17 19.74
N LEU A 726 -5.57 10.23 18.80
CA LEU A 726 -6.54 10.27 17.71
C LEU A 726 -7.73 9.33 18.00
N PRO A 727 -8.92 9.60 17.44
CA PRO A 727 -9.28 10.79 16.67
C PRO A 727 -9.35 12.06 17.55
N VAL A 728 -9.38 13.25 16.92
CA VAL A 728 -9.44 14.54 17.61
C VAL A 728 -10.67 14.64 18.51
N ASN A 729 -10.44 14.78 19.82
CA ASN A 729 -11.52 14.96 20.79
C ASN A 729 -12.00 16.41 20.86
N ARG A 730 -13.19 16.67 20.31
CA ARG A 730 -13.81 18.00 20.31
C ARG A 730 -14.08 18.55 21.72
N VAL A 731 -14.28 17.70 22.72
CA VAL A 731 -14.54 18.13 24.11
C VAL A 731 -13.29 18.77 24.71
N GLU A 732 -12.11 18.25 24.40
CA GLU A 732 -10.84 18.83 24.84
C GLU A 732 -10.64 20.25 24.27
N LEU A 733 -11.13 20.51 23.06
CA LEU A 733 -11.00 21.79 22.38
C LEU A 733 -11.98 22.88 22.85
N ARG A 734 -13.10 22.51 23.48
CA ARG A 734 -14.07 23.48 24.07
C ARG A 734 -13.50 24.29 25.22
N SER A 735 -12.51 23.71 25.90
CA SER A 735 -11.91 24.30 27.11
C SER A 735 -10.69 25.17 26.78
N ALA A 736 -10.27 25.19 25.51
CA ALA A 736 -9.16 26.02 25.06
C ALA A 736 -9.61 27.49 25.08
N LYS A 737 -8.78 28.37 25.64
CA LYS A 737 -8.98 29.82 25.50
C LYS A 737 -8.70 30.18 24.03
N LEU A 738 -9.76 30.23 23.23
CA LEU A 738 -9.73 30.72 21.86
C LEU A 738 -9.64 32.24 21.82
#